data_AF-A0A1B2Z7D7-F1
#
_entry.id   AF-A0A1B2Z7D7-F1
#
_cell.length_a   1.000
_cell.length_b   1.000
_cell.length_c   1.000
_cell.angle_alpha   90.00
_cell.angle_beta   90.00
_cell.angle_gamma   90.00
#
_symmetry.space_group_name_H-M   'P 1'
#
loop_
_entity.id
_entity.type
_entity.pdbx_description
1 polymer ?
#
loop_
_entity_poly.entity_id
_entity_poly.type
_entity_poly.pdbx_seq_one_letter_code
_entity_poly.pdbx_strand_id
1 'polypeptide(L)'
;MKMTIKNFKSILFLCILNCAFAFAQDQRNGISYQALIINTSSVELPGANQTNSPLRNKNICLQFSILDEMGAYEYVEYVTTATDSQGMVNVVIGTGTAVGGRFWSDIEWSAAMKSLQVDFDVTGQCNAFEALSLQQLTAVPFALYAPGSDVPGPQGEPGEPGEDGVSAYDVWLSLGNTGDEQAFIDSLKGDPGEDGEPGEDIDLDWPDGTTLGDTLTWIWNGTEWVGTITNTDNNTIIITSSAGSNAQVVCEDAAIDQITYAINIDPTGLTVSGLPNGVEYNIVGNIVYITGTIDIDVASQTTFNYTLTVPNGTINIVAQGTIIVSPKASLEVVSGELNQNSCIGEAITPITFQIDGPAPNATVTGLPPGVEAILSGNTLTISGTATGSIASGSIYSFLVETSSLSCENVSISGALTLTDCSSCYPSVNAGTDNTICAGESYVIENSSAANYTTLVWTTSGTGTFNDTTSTAPTYFPTNADFDSGSITLTLSAENTSCTQPQEVVDTMLLTLSDCTTIDVTLINNMRCTLFAYNVEFGATIETDNIQEIQTAGLCYNLTGGPTTADLTVSETNTSTGWWADTPPTFEMELTGLPLDVSLFVRPYVITIANEVVYGDTIEVVANDPNLNHIFDYTETGNFQIDDFPVETTSEITFVNITNLSSLSWTSSGPMSRNIVRINFPVLIDLSYFEMRNEFSIRRIYAPLLETITRFQLENTSTIEVIFSSLKYINSTFRIQNNAQLLSLDFPQLELIDHMNDNLSIDNNPLLLAIEWNQLTDVKTNDNYSFYINNNASLERIELNALEDVESIFQINSNSSLETIELQQLVNVHRWFFINNNDALTSLTAPQLFSVGDYLFSGTSFEINGNVMLSNLDLSSIRKAYGNFVIVNNSSLDTSTAFPCELYVFYNDGFDCNPGAVNVGGNLDNNYCFQDLSLRDDSDLTTVPITGITSISAESGGVITSNSFVKMQAKGVCWSTSPNPTIADTFSENGNWNANYDSFIYNLTPNTTYYVRAYAQDCNGVYYGNEISFTSAL
;
A
#
# COMPACT_ATOMS: atom_id res chain seq x y z
N MET A 1 63.16 1.22 -20.15
CA MET A 1 63.84 0.94 -21.44
C MET A 1 63.33 -0.41 -21.94
N LYS A 2 63.05 -0.57 -23.25
CA LYS A 2 62.81 -1.84 -23.99
C LYS A 2 61.98 -2.96 -23.31
N MET A 3 60.71 -3.06 -23.68
CA MET A 3 60.17 -4.06 -24.63
C MET A 3 60.84 -5.46 -24.73
N THR A 4 60.00 -6.50 -24.98
CA THR A 4 60.29 -7.87 -25.49
C THR A 4 60.45 -8.97 -24.41
N ILE A 5 59.88 -10.19 -24.46
CA ILE A 5 58.56 -10.76 -24.87
C ILE A 5 58.60 -12.30 -24.63
N LYS A 6 57.55 -12.91 -24.03
CA LYS A 6 57.29 -14.40 -23.87
C LYS A 6 58.36 -15.17 -23.04
N ASN A 7 58.12 -16.29 -22.33
CA ASN A 7 56.99 -17.23 -22.08
C ASN A 7 57.33 -18.05 -20.78
N PHE A 8 56.54 -18.94 -20.10
CA PHE A 8 55.17 -19.51 -20.22
C PHE A 8 54.77 -20.27 -18.90
N LYS A 9 53.53 -20.77 -18.81
CA LYS A 9 52.99 -21.86 -17.92
C LYS A 9 53.01 -21.73 -16.36
N SER A 10 51.84 -21.35 -15.84
CA SER A 10 50.98 -21.97 -14.77
C SER A 10 51.55 -22.72 -13.54
N ILE A 11 51.11 -22.32 -12.32
CA ILE A 11 50.23 -23.06 -11.35
C ILE A 11 50.22 -22.38 -9.95
N LEU A 12 49.02 -22.07 -9.40
CA LEU A 12 48.60 -21.83 -7.98
C LEU A 12 49.40 -20.84 -7.07
N PHE A 13 48.86 -20.18 -6.03
CA PHE A 13 47.49 -20.09 -5.45
C PHE A 13 47.32 -18.75 -4.66
N LEU A 14 46.07 -18.32 -4.48
CA LEU A 14 45.51 -17.42 -3.44
C LEU A 14 46.15 -16.04 -3.12
N CYS A 15 45.40 -14.98 -3.46
CA CYS A 15 45.00 -13.93 -2.50
C CYS A 15 43.83 -13.11 -3.10
N ILE A 16 42.82 -12.75 -2.31
CA ILE A 16 41.58 -12.08 -2.75
C ILE A 16 41.26 -10.93 -1.80
N LEU A 17 41.12 -9.70 -2.32
CA LEU A 17 40.08 -8.74 -1.91
C LEU A 17 40.01 -7.54 -2.86
N ASN A 18 38.79 -7.25 -3.36
CA ASN A 18 38.22 -5.97 -3.83
C ASN A 18 38.99 -5.07 -4.85
N CYS A 19 38.32 -4.26 -5.68
CA CYS A 19 36.87 -4.09 -5.91
C CYS A 19 36.51 -4.52 -7.34
N ALA A 20 35.37 -5.18 -7.50
CA ALA A 20 34.63 -5.16 -8.77
C ALA A 20 33.60 -4.02 -8.70
N PHE A 21 33.99 -2.82 -9.11
CA PHE A 21 33.00 -1.79 -9.44
C PHE A 21 32.36 -2.16 -10.77
N ALA A 22 31.29 -2.95 -10.69
CA ALA A 22 30.25 -2.86 -11.70
C ALA A 22 29.68 -1.44 -11.61
N PHE A 23 29.75 -0.68 -12.70
CA PHE A 23 28.90 0.49 -12.84
C PHE A 23 27.47 -0.02 -13.02
N ALA A 24 26.73 -0.12 -11.92
CA ALA A 24 25.31 0.18 -11.96
C ALA A 24 25.22 1.66 -12.37
N GLN A 25 25.13 1.93 -13.67
CA GLN A 25 24.68 3.23 -14.11
C GLN A 25 23.21 3.34 -13.73
N ASP A 26 22.90 4.34 -12.92
CA ASP A 26 21.51 4.72 -12.69
C ASP A 26 20.87 5.04 -14.06
N GLN A 27 19.77 4.36 -14.36
CA GLN A 27 19.19 4.31 -15.69
C GLN A 27 17.73 4.75 -15.65
N ARG A 28 17.55 6.07 -15.53
CA ARG A 28 16.35 6.89 -15.86
C ARG A 28 16.73 8.36 -15.55
N ASN A 29 16.29 9.40 -16.26
CA ASN A 29 15.35 9.52 -17.38
C ASN A 29 15.88 10.55 -18.42
N GLY A 30 15.42 10.45 -19.67
CA GLY A 30 15.51 11.52 -20.68
C GLY A 30 14.11 11.89 -21.20
N ILE A 31 13.99 12.87 -22.11
CA ILE A 31 12.69 13.30 -22.65
C ILE A 31 12.36 12.51 -23.92
N SER A 32 11.30 11.71 -23.90
CA SER A 32 10.81 10.99 -25.09
C SER A 32 10.36 11.96 -26.18
N TYR A 33 10.84 11.77 -27.42
CA TYR A 33 10.54 12.61 -28.57
C TYR A 33 10.14 11.77 -29.79
N GLN A 34 9.03 12.12 -30.41
CA GLN A 34 8.51 11.47 -31.63
C GLN A 34 8.13 12.52 -32.68
N ALA A 35 8.49 12.27 -33.95
CA ALA A 35 8.18 13.18 -35.05
C ALA A 35 8.01 12.46 -36.39
N LEU A 36 7.25 13.06 -37.32
CA LEU A 36 7.17 12.66 -38.72
C LEU A 36 8.14 13.52 -39.55
N ILE A 37 9.17 12.91 -40.13
CA ILE A 37 10.15 13.63 -40.96
C ILE A 37 9.66 13.68 -42.40
N ILE A 38 9.45 14.89 -42.91
CA ILE A 38 8.84 15.13 -44.23
C ILE A 38 9.90 15.70 -45.18
N ASN A 39 9.99 15.14 -46.39
CA ASN A 39 10.89 15.67 -47.43
C ASN A 39 10.23 16.86 -48.15
N THR A 40 10.85 18.03 -48.02
CA THR A 40 10.45 19.28 -48.68
C THR A 40 10.96 19.39 -50.13
N SER A 41 11.96 18.59 -50.52
CA SER A 41 12.46 18.55 -51.89
C SER A 41 11.48 17.83 -52.81
N SER A 42 11.09 18.48 -53.90
CA SER A 42 10.08 17.95 -54.82
C SER A 42 10.53 16.68 -55.52
N VAL A 43 9.76 15.59 -55.38
CA VAL A 43 9.95 14.35 -56.12
C VAL A 43 9.26 14.47 -57.47
N GLU A 44 10.03 14.46 -58.56
CA GLU A 44 9.48 14.50 -59.92
C GLU A 44 8.85 13.16 -60.30
N LEU A 45 7.58 13.17 -60.70
CA LEU A 45 6.84 12.02 -61.21
C LEU A 45 6.12 12.38 -62.52
N PRO A 46 5.87 11.42 -63.44
CA PRO A 46 5.29 11.72 -64.75
C PRO A 46 3.81 12.12 -64.67
N GLY A 47 3.56 13.41 -64.49
CA GLY A 47 2.21 14.02 -64.51
C GLY A 47 2.02 15.13 -63.48
N ALA A 48 2.67 15.02 -62.32
CA ALA A 48 2.74 16.05 -61.28
C ALA A 48 3.93 15.76 -60.35
N ASN A 49 4.63 16.81 -59.91
CA ASN A 49 5.65 16.69 -58.88
C ASN A 49 4.97 16.68 -57.50
N GLN A 50 5.40 15.80 -56.59
CA GLN A 50 4.96 15.86 -55.18
C GLN A 50 5.97 16.64 -54.33
N THR A 51 5.43 17.47 -53.43
CA THR A 51 6.14 18.01 -52.26
C THR A 51 5.45 17.49 -51.00
N ASN A 52 6.18 17.50 -49.88
CA ASN A 52 5.72 17.03 -48.57
C ASN A 52 5.47 15.51 -48.48
N SER A 53 6.19 14.70 -49.26
CA SER A 53 6.22 13.24 -49.09
C SER A 53 7.06 12.85 -47.87
N PRO A 54 6.61 11.94 -46.98
CA PRO A 54 7.41 11.50 -45.82
C PRO A 54 8.75 10.86 -46.22
N LEU A 55 9.80 11.14 -45.44
CA LEU A 55 11.17 10.67 -45.67
C LEU A 55 11.33 9.23 -45.12
N ARG A 56 10.78 8.23 -45.81
CA ARG A 56 10.70 6.83 -45.36
C ARG A 56 12.03 6.08 -45.43
N ASN A 57 12.34 5.24 -44.43
CA ASN A 57 13.48 4.33 -44.40
C ASN A 57 14.85 4.99 -44.70
N LYS A 58 15.18 6.07 -43.98
CA LYS A 58 16.45 6.83 -44.13
C LYS A 58 17.14 7.02 -42.79
N ASN A 59 18.45 6.75 -42.77
CA ASN A 59 19.32 7.19 -41.69
C ASN A 59 19.42 8.72 -41.71
N ILE A 60 19.18 9.35 -40.56
CA ILE A 60 19.28 10.79 -40.35
C ILE A 60 20.00 11.07 -39.03
N CYS A 61 20.43 12.31 -38.83
CA CYS A 61 20.75 12.80 -37.50
C CYS A 61 19.69 13.83 -37.07
N LEU A 62 19.29 13.79 -35.81
CA LEU A 62 18.54 14.85 -35.14
C LEU A 62 19.49 15.52 -34.15
N GLN A 63 19.53 16.85 -34.12
CA GLN A 63 20.21 17.62 -33.09
C GLN A 63 19.15 18.23 -32.19
N PHE A 64 19.28 17.99 -30.89
CA PHE A 64 18.40 18.56 -29.87
C PHE A 64 19.19 19.60 -29.07
N SER A 65 18.65 20.80 -29.00
CA SER A 65 19.27 21.92 -28.31
C SER A 65 18.31 22.50 -27.29
N ILE A 66 18.72 22.58 -26.01
CA ILE A 66 18.01 23.31 -24.96
C ILE A 66 18.59 24.72 -24.90
N LEU A 67 17.72 25.71 -24.99
CA LEU A 67 18.06 27.13 -24.91
C LEU A 67 17.41 27.76 -23.68
N ASP A 68 18.13 28.69 -23.06
CA ASP A 68 17.65 29.49 -21.93
C ASP A 68 16.63 30.57 -22.36
N GLU A 69 16.11 31.31 -21.37
CA GLU A 69 15.16 32.41 -21.55
C GLU A 69 15.72 33.60 -22.36
N MET A 70 17.05 33.68 -22.55
CA MET A 70 17.71 34.66 -23.42
C MET A 70 17.98 34.12 -24.83
N GLY A 71 17.65 32.85 -25.11
CA GLY A 71 17.91 32.18 -26.39
C GLY A 71 19.37 31.77 -26.57
N ALA A 72 20.14 31.58 -25.49
CA ALA A 72 21.49 31.03 -25.55
C ALA A 72 21.48 29.51 -25.30
N TYR A 73 22.38 28.79 -25.98
CA TYR A 73 22.48 27.33 -25.88
C TYR A 73 22.99 26.89 -24.49
N GLU A 74 22.17 26.14 -23.78
CA GLU A 74 22.46 25.54 -22.48
C GLU A 74 22.92 24.09 -22.65
N TYR A 75 22.22 23.29 -23.45
CA TYR A 75 22.63 21.93 -23.80
C TYR A 75 22.41 21.67 -25.29
N VAL A 76 23.27 20.84 -25.88
CA VAL A 76 23.17 20.39 -27.27
C VAL A 76 23.62 18.94 -27.34
N GLU A 77 22.84 18.09 -27.99
CA GLU A 77 23.24 16.73 -28.38
C GLU A 77 22.83 16.44 -29.82
N TYR A 78 23.35 15.34 -30.39
CA TYR A 78 22.74 14.72 -31.56
C TYR A 78 22.51 13.22 -31.38
N VAL A 79 21.44 12.73 -31.99
CA VAL A 79 21.03 11.32 -32.04
C VAL A 79 21.03 10.86 -33.49
N THR A 80 21.85 9.85 -33.80
CA THR A 80 21.75 9.11 -35.06
C THR A 80 20.59 8.13 -35.00
N THR A 81 19.64 8.21 -35.93
CA THR A 81 18.50 7.31 -35.99
C THR A 81 18.12 7.00 -37.45
N ALA A 82 17.13 6.14 -37.66
CA ALA A 82 16.53 5.90 -38.96
C ALA A 82 15.03 6.17 -38.91
N THR A 83 14.52 6.87 -39.92
CA THR A 83 13.08 7.00 -40.13
C THR A 83 12.47 5.65 -40.51
N ASP A 84 11.26 5.38 -40.06
CA ASP A 84 10.57 4.11 -40.28
C ASP A 84 9.94 4.01 -41.70
N SER A 85 9.12 2.97 -41.89
CA SER A 85 8.33 2.75 -43.10
C SER A 85 7.38 3.89 -43.48
N GLN A 86 6.95 4.71 -42.51
CA GLN A 86 6.06 5.87 -42.69
C GLN A 86 6.79 7.21 -42.70
N GLY A 87 8.03 7.27 -42.23
CA GLY A 87 8.84 8.48 -42.08
C GLY A 87 8.95 8.98 -40.62
N MET A 88 8.42 8.21 -39.66
CA MET A 88 8.44 8.52 -38.24
C MET A 88 9.81 8.22 -37.62
N VAL A 89 10.13 8.96 -36.56
CA VAL A 89 11.26 8.71 -35.64
C VAL A 89 10.76 8.73 -34.21
N ASN A 90 11.35 7.88 -33.36
CA ASN A 90 11.15 7.86 -31.91
C ASN A 90 12.53 7.73 -31.25
N VAL A 91 12.88 8.69 -30.38
CA VAL A 91 14.19 8.81 -29.70
C VAL A 91 14.01 9.42 -28.31
N VAL A 92 15.00 9.30 -27.44
CA VAL A 92 14.99 9.90 -26.10
C VAL A 92 16.07 10.98 -25.99
N ILE A 93 15.65 12.22 -25.83
CA ILE A 93 16.53 13.39 -25.67
C ILE A 93 17.27 13.27 -24.34
N GLY A 94 18.58 13.53 -24.36
CA GLY A 94 19.49 13.34 -23.23
C GLY A 94 20.23 11.99 -23.23
N THR A 95 19.98 11.14 -24.24
CA THR A 95 20.70 9.87 -24.46
C THR A 95 21.64 9.92 -25.67
N GLY A 96 21.72 11.06 -26.35
CA GLY A 96 22.53 11.28 -27.54
C GLY A 96 24.00 11.62 -27.25
N THR A 97 24.71 12.01 -28.30
CA THR A 97 26.10 12.47 -28.19
C THR A 97 26.12 13.97 -27.94
N ALA A 98 26.39 14.36 -26.69
CA ALA A 98 26.49 15.75 -26.29
C ALA A 98 27.60 16.53 -27.03
N VAL A 99 27.32 17.78 -27.38
CA VAL A 99 28.19 18.67 -28.16
C VAL A 99 28.67 19.82 -27.28
N GLY A 100 29.98 20.00 -27.18
CA GLY A 100 30.59 21.11 -26.42
C GLY A 100 31.02 20.76 -24.98
N GLY A 101 30.71 19.55 -24.48
CA GLY A 101 31.27 19.02 -23.24
C GLY A 101 30.54 19.36 -21.94
N ARG A 102 29.29 19.84 -22.03
CA ARG A 102 28.31 19.76 -20.93
C ARG A 102 27.47 18.49 -21.10
N PHE A 103 27.10 17.85 -20.00
CA PHE A 103 26.30 16.63 -19.96
C PHE A 103 24.81 16.94 -19.70
N TRP A 104 23.94 15.94 -19.87
CA TRP A 104 22.49 16.08 -19.61
C TRP A 104 22.18 16.42 -18.14
N SER A 105 23.05 15.98 -17.22
CA SER A 105 23.05 16.32 -15.80
C SER A 105 23.33 17.80 -15.50
N ASP A 106 23.87 18.54 -16.46
CA ASP A 106 24.43 19.89 -16.24
C ASP A 106 23.44 21.00 -16.66
N ILE A 107 22.17 20.64 -16.86
CA ILE A 107 21.07 21.55 -17.22
C ILE A 107 20.38 22.03 -15.93
N GLU A 108 20.33 23.33 -15.71
CA GLU A 108 19.70 23.90 -14.51
C GLU A 108 18.19 24.05 -14.74
N TRP A 109 17.43 22.97 -14.52
CA TRP A 109 15.96 22.90 -14.67
C TRP A 109 15.18 23.71 -13.62
N SER A 110 15.46 25.02 -13.54
CA SER A 110 14.76 25.99 -12.70
C SER A 110 13.46 26.52 -13.35
N ALA A 111 12.75 27.41 -12.65
CA ALA A 111 11.53 28.07 -13.15
C ALA A 111 11.74 29.03 -14.34
N ALA A 112 12.98 29.23 -14.81
CA ALA A 112 13.28 30.02 -16.00
C ALA A 112 12.75 29.33 -17.28
N MET A 113 12.12 30.07 -18.18
CA MET A 113 11.45 29.49 -19.35
C MET A 113 12.45 29.04 -20.43
N LYS A 114 12.64 27.72 -20.56
CA LYS A 114 13.52 27.11 -21.57
C LYS A 114 12.79 26.74 -22.86
N SER A 115 13.53 26.67 -23.96
CA SER A 115 13.03 26.22 -25.27
C SER A 115 13.83 25.04 -25.82
N LEU A 116 13.14 24.09 -26.45
CA LEU A 116 13.73 23.01 -27.23
C LEU A 116 13.77 23.44 -28.72
N GLN A 117 14.97 23.55 -29.27
CA GLN A 117 15.19 23.58 -30.71
C GLN A 117 15.55 22.17 -31.21
N VAL A 118 14.95 21.78 -32.32
CA VAL A 118 15.24 20.54 -33.05
C VAL A 118 15.73 20.91 -34.44
N ASP A 119 16.92 20.43 -34.78
CA ASP A 119 17.53 20.55 -36.11
C ASP A 119 17.78 19.15 -36.68
N PHE A 120 17.91 19.00 -38.00
CA PHE A 120 18.04 17.69 -38.66
C PHE A 120 19.03 17.65 -39.84
N ASP A 121 19.67 16.50 -40.03
CA ASP A 121 20.55 16.20 -41.16
C ASP A 121 20.04 14.95 -41.90
N VAL A 122 19.47 15.17 -43.10
CA VAL A 122 18.93 14.13 -43.99
C VAL A 122 19.99 13.25 -44.65
N THR A 123 21.28 13.58 -44.51
CA THR A 123 22.40 12.78 -45.02
C THR A 123 22.89 11.73 -44.01
N GLY A 124 22.51 11.88 -42.74
CA GLY A 124 22.95 10.98 -41.66
C GLY A 124 24.46 11.03 -41.43
N GLN A 125 25.09 12.19 -41.60
CA GLN A 125 26.53 12.41 -41.36
C GLN A 125 26.82 13.29 -40.14
N CYS A 126 25.79 13.88 -39.55
CA CYS A 126 25.78 14.71 -38.34
C CYS A 126 26.75 15.90 -38.42
N ASN A 127 26.88 16.52 -39.60
CA ASN A 127 27.89 17.55 -39.87
C ASN A 127 27.35 18.87 -40.42
N ALA A 128 26.08 18.90 -40.84
CA ALA A 128 25.35 20.09 -41.25
C ALA A 128 23.86 19.86 -40.98
N PHE A 129 23.30 20.59 -40.02
CA PHE A 129 21.90 20.47 -39.61
C PHE A 129 21.09 21.67 -40.11
N GLU A 130 19.86 21.43 -40.57
CA GLU A 130 18.86 22.45 -40.90
C GLU A 130 17.82 22.56 -39.78
N ALA A 131 17.29 23.74 -39.48
CA ALA A 131 16.34 23.91 -38.39
C ALA A 131 14.95 23.37 -38.72
N LEU A 132 14.40 22.50 -37.86
CA LEU A 132 13.10 21.84 -38.05
C LEU A 132 12.00 22.47 -37.19
N SER A 133 12.27 22.74 -35.91
CA SER A 133 11.31 23.37 -34.99
C SER A 133 11.98 24.03 -33.80
N LEU A 134 11.44 25.16 -33.34
CA LEU A 134 11.72 25.75 -32.03
C LEU A 134 10.40 25.77 -31.23
N GLN A 135 10.39 25.17 -30.05
CA GLN A 135 9.21 25.08 -29.19
C GLN A 135 9.58 25.38 -27.74
N GLN A 136 8.69 26.06 -27.02
CA GLN A 136 8.87 26.33 -25.59
C GLN A 136 8.48 25.09 -24.78
N LEU A 137 9.24 24.77 -23.73
CA LEU A 137 8.89 23.66 -22.83
C LEU A 137 7.82 24.14 -21.84
N THR A 138 6.59 23.65 -22.00
CA THR A 138 5.44 24.01 -21.17
C THR A 138 5.43 23.31 -19.80
N ALA A 139 6.16 22.20 -19.68
CA ALA A 139 6.47 21.52 -18.43
C ALA A 139 7.82 20.80 -18.58
N VAL A 140 8.55 20.64 -17.48
CA VAL A 140 9.81 19.88 -17.42
C VAL A 140 9.57 18.63 -16.56
N PRO A 141 9.75 17.40 -17.09
CA PRO A 141 9.39 16.17 -16.38
C PRO A 141 10.23 15.87 -15.12
N PHE A 142 11.27 16.67 -14.83
CA PHE A 142 12.14 16.51 -13.66
C PHE A 142 12.18 17.74 -12.76
N ALA A 143 11.22 18.68 -12.90
CA ALA A 143 11.16 19.87 -12.05
C ALA A 143 11.08 19.54 -10.54
N LEU A 144 10.49 18.40 -10.17
CA LEU A 144 10.42 17.91 -8.78
C LEU A 144 11.78 17.43 -8.22
N TYR A 145 12.72 17.07 -9.09
CA TYR A 145 14.04 16.50 -8.76
C TYR A 145 15.20 17.39 -9.20
N ALA A 146 14.92 18.62 -9.63
CA ALA A 146 15.92 19.61 -9.99
C ALA A 146 16.52 20.26 -8.72
N PRO A 147 17.81 20.63 -8.70
CA PRO A 147 18.38 21.37 -7.58
C PRO A 147 17.68 22.74 -7.39
N GLY A 148 16.87 22.88 -6.34
CA GLY A 148 16.09 24.09 -6.04
C GLY A 148 14.63 24.04 -6.51
N SER A 149 13.94 22.92 -6.29
CA SER A 149 12.54 22.69 -6.66
C SER A 149 11.50 23.38 -5.75
N ASP A 150 11.93 24.07 -4.69
CA ASP A 150 11.11 24.63 -3.60
C ASP A 150 10.26 25.89 -3.97
N VAL A 151 9.91 26.08 -5.24
CA VAL A 151 9.16 27.27 -5.71
C VAL A 151 7.93 26.86 -6.54
N PRO A 152 6.70 27.09 -6.03
CA PRO A 152 5.48 26.81 -6.78
C PRO A 152 5.38 27.58 -8.11
N GLY A 153 4.84 26.92 -9.13
CA GLY A 153 4.64 27.52 -10.46
C GLY A 153 3.59 28.65 -10.45
N PRO A 154 3.68 29.61 -11.40
CA PRO A 154 2.77 30.76 -11.46
C PRO A 154 1.33 30.36 -11.80
N GLN A 155 0.37 30.98 -11.12
CA GLN A 155 -1.06 30.86 -11.39
C GLN A 155 -1.40 31.45 -12.78
N GLY A 156 -2.28 30.78 -13.52
CA GLY A 156 -2.70 31.22 -14.86
C GLY A 156 -3.54 32.50 -14.86
N GLU A 157 -3.42 33.28 -15.95
CA GLU A 157 -4.17 34.52 -16.18
C GLU A 157 -5.70 34.28 -16.15
N PRO A 158 -6.48 35.09 -15.41
CA PRO A 158 -7.94 35.07 -15.47
C PRO A 158 -8.48 35.48 -16.85
N GLY A 159 -9.63 34.92 -17.26
CA GLY A 159 -10.36 35.38 -18.44
C GLY A 159 -10.95 36.78 -18.25
N GLU A 160 -11.13 37.53 -19.34
CA GLU A 160 -11.64 38.91 -19.27
C GLU A 160 -13.04 38.98 -18.61
N PRO A 161 -13.25 39.90 -17.64
CA PRO A 161 -14.56 40.10 -17.02
C PRO A 161 -15.65 40.56 -17.99
N GLY A 162 -16.88 40.12 -17.77
CA GLY A 162 -18.06 40.78 -18.34
C GLY A 162 -18.32 42.14 -17.68
N GLU A 163 -19.06 43.04 -18.35
CA GLU A 163 -19.36 44.37 -17.81
C GLU A 163 -20.12 44.31 -16.47
N ASP A 164 -19.73 45.16 -15.52
CA ASP A 164 -20.23 45.17 -14.15
C ASP A 164 -21.74 45.45 -14.05
N GLY A 165 -22.40 44.76 -13.11
CA GLY A 165 -23.78 45.03 -12.73
C GLY A 165 -23.93 46.33 -11.91
N VAL A 166 -25.10 46.98 -12.01
CA VAL A 166 -25.44 48.17 -11.21
C VAL A 166 -25.32 47.90 -9.70
N SER A 167 -24.73 48.86 -8.98
CA SER A 167 -24.43 48.70 -7.55
C SER A 167 -25.68 48.67 -6.67
N ALA A 168 -25.55 48.17 -5.44
CA ALA A 168 -26.63 48.21 -4.45
C ALA A 168 -27.09 49.66 -4.13
N TYR A 169 -26.18 50.62 -4.24
CA TYR A 169 -26.46 52.05 -4.09
C TYR A 169 -27.24 52.62 -5.29
N ASP A 170 -26.88 52.26 -6.53
CA ASP A 170 -27.65 52.61 -7.73
C ASP A 170 -29.07 52.00 -7.68
N VAL A 171 -29.19 50.76 -7.18
CA VAL A 171 -30.48 50.11 -6.95
C VAL A 171 -31.28 50.86 -5.88
N TRP A 172 -30.66 51.26 -4.76
CA TRP A 172 -31.30 52.06 -3.70
C TRP A 172 -31.80 53.42 -4.23
N LEU A 173 -31.02 54.11 -5.07
CA LEU A 173 -31.46 55.32 -5.76
C LEU A 173 -32.61 55.03 -6.76
N SER A 174 -32.55 53.92 -7.50
CA SER A 174 -33.59 53.54 -8.47
C SER A 174 -34.95 53.25 -7.83
N LEU A 175 -34.96 52.84 -6.55
CA LEU A 175 -36.15 52.65 -5.73
C LEU A 175 -36.77 53.97 -5.23
N GLY A 176 -36.19 55.12 -5.59
CA GLY A 176 -36.71 56.45 -5.30
C GLY A 176 -36.16 57.11 -4.03
N ASN A 177 -35.13 56.52 -3.42
CA ASN A 177 -34.41 57.14 -2.31
C ASN A 177 -33.47 58.25 -2.82
N THR A 178 -33.12 59.19 -1.94
CA THR A 178 -32.21 60.30 -2.28
C THR A 178 -31.24 60.58 -1.13
N GLY A 179 -29.95 60.46 -1.40
CA GLY A 179 -28.87 60.74 -0.48
C GLY A 179 -27.52 60.62 -1.18
N ASP A 180 -26.44 60.59 -0.41
CA ASP A 180 -25.15 60.05 -0.83
C ASP A 180 -24.99 58.60 -0.33
N GLU A 181 -23.86 57.98 -0.65
CA GLU A 181 -23.57 56.58 -0.31
C GLU A 181 -23.44 56.34 1.20
N GLN A 182 -23.09 57.38 1.97
CA GLN A 182 -23.11 57.35 3.43
C GLN A 182 -24.56 57.39 3.95
N ALA A 183 -25.43 58.24 3.39
CA ALA A 183 -26.85 58.27 3.73
C ALA A 183 -27.57 56.95 3.38
N PHE A 184 -27.11 56.21 2.37
CA PHE A 184 -27.55 54.83 2.13
C PHE A 184 -27.16 53.91 3.29
N ILE A 185 -25.88 53.86 3.66
CA ILE A 185 -25.37 53.04 4.77
C ILE A 185 -26.04 53.38 6.11
N ASP A 186 -26.31 54.66 6.37
CA ASP A 186 -26.97 55.10 7.61
C ASP A 186 -28.48 54.82 7.59
N SER A 187 -29.13 54.73 6.41
CA SER A 187 -30.52 54.27 6.29
C SER A 187 -30.73 52.78 6.65
N LEU A 188 -29.64 52.01 6.79
CA LEU A 188 -29.65 50.60 7.19
C LEU A 188 -29.52 50.41 8.73
N LYS A 189 -29.45 51.49 9.51
CA LYS A 189 -29.26 51.44 10.98
C LYS A 189 -30.50 51.97 11.70
N GLY A 190 -31.03 51.20 12.65
CA GLY A 190 -32.14 51.61 13.50
C GLY A 190 -31.72 52.45 14.71
N ASP A 191 -32.66 53.19 15.29
CA ASP A 191 -32.43 54.02 16.48
C ASP A 191 -32.08 53.17 17.73
N PRO A 192 -31.12 53.60 18.59
CA PRO A 192 -30.78 52.89 19.82
C PRO A 192 -31.86 52.98 20.92
N GLY A 193 -31.90 51.97 21.80
CA GLY A 193 -32.62 52.03 23.08
C GLY A 193 -31.84 52.75 24.18
N GLU A 194 -32.51 53.09 25.29
CA GLU A 194 -31.86 53.71 26.47
C GLU A 194 -31.08 52.70 27.31
N ASP A 195 -29.98 53.16 27.93
CA ASP A 195 -28.99 52.33 28.64
C ASP A 195 -29.50 51.73 29.97
N GLY A 196 -28.96 50.57 30.33
CA GLY A 196 -29.03 49.99 31.67
C GLY A 196 -27.75 50.21 32.47
N GLU A 197 -27.86 50.28 33.80
CA GLU A 197 -26.70 50.34 34.72
C GLU A 197 -25.85 49.05 34.64
N PRO A 198 -24.53 49.12 34.87
CA PRO A 198 -23.55 48.19 34.26
C PRO A 198 -23.47 46.81 34.93
N GLY A 199 -23.14 45.81 34.10
CA GLY A 199 -22.65 44.49 34.51
C GLY A 199 -21.15 44.30 34.22
N GLU A 200 -20.55 43.31 34.86
CA GLU A 200 -19.22 42.77 34.54
C GLU A 200 -19.32 41.76 33.37
N ASP A 201 -18.17 41.41 32.79
CA ASP A 201 -17.86 40.51 31.67
C ASP A 201 -18.98 39.62 31.05
N ILE A 202 -19.05 39.68 29.71
CA ILE A 202 -19.72 38.75 28.80
C ILE A 202 -18.58 38.00 28.09
N ASP A 203 -18.30 36.72 28.32
CA ASP A 203 -19.14 35.52 28.45
C ASP A 203 -19.83 35.12 27.13
N LEU A 204 -19.36 34.02 26.53
CA LEU A 204 -19.88 33.49 25.28
C LEU A 204 -20.95 32.45 25.64
N ASP A 205 -22.19 32.91 25.81
CA ASP A 205 -23.35 32.06 26.11
C ASP A 205 -23.38 30.83 25.19
N TRP A 206 -23.27 29.64 25.80
CA TRP A 206 -23.41 28.38 25.09
C TRP A 206 -24.89 28.22 24.68
N PRO A 207 -25.23 27.56 23.56
CA PRO A 207 -26.62 27.45 23.15
C PRO A 207 -27.44 26.65 24.18
N ASP A 208 -28.59 27.21 24.58
CA ASP A 208 -29.46 26.71 25.67
C ASP A 208 -29.62 25.17 25.67
N GLY A 209 -28.99 24.51 26.65
CA GLY A 209 -29.12 23.07 26.89
C GLY A 209 -27.81 22.28 27.00
N THR A 210 -26.64 22.89 26.76
CA THR A 210 -25.34 22.22 26.81
C THR A 210 -24.87 21.83 28.21
N THR A 211 -24.10 20.74 28.29
CA THR A 211 -23.39 20.27 29.48
C THR A 211 -21.88 20.06 29.24
N LEU A 212 -21.10 20.07 30.32
CA LEU A 212 -19.64 19.83 30.26
C LEU A 212 -19.35 18.36 29.87
N GLY A 213 -18.99 18.16 28.61
CA GLY A 213 -18.82 16.84 27.98
C GLY A 213 -19.44 16.74 26.59
N ASP A 214 -20.28 17.71 26.21
CA ASP A 214 -20.90 17.80 24.90
C ASP A 214 -19.88 18.18 23.80
N THR A 215 -20.02 17.59 22.62
CA THR A 215 -19.19 17.94 21.45
C THR A 215 -19.91 18.99 20.59
N LEU A 216 -19.36 20.20 20.48
CA LEU A 216 -19.78 21.18 19.48
C LEU A 216 -19.05 20.91 18.16
N THR A 217 -19.80 20.71 17.08
CA THR A 217 -19.27 20.63 15.71
C THR A 217 -19.78 21.81 14.90
N TRP A 218 -18.87 22.58 14.33
CA TRP A 218 -19.20 23.72 13.46
C TRP A 218 -19.16 23.28 12.00
N ILE A 219 -20.27 23.45 11.28
CA ILE A 219 -20.42 23.03 9.89
C ILE A 219 -20.67 24.28 9.03
N TRP A 220 -19.82 24.51 8.03
CA TRP A 220 -20.00 25.58 7.06
C TRP A 220 -21.15 25.23 6.11
N ASN A 221 -22.27 25.96 6.19
CA ASN A 221 -23.46 25.67 5.38
C ASN A 221 -23.39 26.23 3.95
N GLY A 222 -22.25 26.79 3.55
CA GLY A 222 -22.06 27.53 2.30
C GLY A 222 -22.15 29.06 2.44
N THR A 223 -22.70 29.56 3.56
CA THR A 223 -22.86 31.00 3.84
C THR A 223 -22.43 31.43 5.24
N GLU A 224 -22.57 30.56 6.25
CA GLU A 224 -22.14 30.81 7.63
C GLU A 224 -21.73 29.50 8.34
N TRP A 225 -20.98 29.62 9.44
CA TRP A 225 -20.66 28.49 10.32
C TRP A 225 -21.82 28.24 11.28
N VAL A 226 -22.50 27.10 11.12
CA VAL A 226 -23.59 26.68 11.99
C VAL A 226 -23.05 25.66 13.00
N GLY A 227 -23.15 25.99 14.28
CA GLY A 227 -22.76 25.09 15.38
C GLY A 227 -23.89 24.12 15.72
N THR A 228 -23.58 22.82 15.69
CA THR A 228 -24.46 21.74 16.19
C THR A 228 -23.86 21.08 17.41
N ILE A 229 -24.67 20.91 18.46
CA ILE A 229 -24.28 20.26 19.72
C ILE A 229 -24.64 18.78 19.65
N THR A 230 -23.69 17.92 20.03
CA THR A 230 -23.94 16.51 20.33
C THR A 230 -23.75 16.30 21.83
N ASN A 231 -24.84 16.11 22.56
CA ASN A 231 -24.85 15.90 24.01
C ASN A 231 -24.61 14.42 24.33
N THR A 232 -23.73 14.14 25.30
CA THR A 232 -23.00 12.85 25.36
C THR A 232 -23.44 11.95 26.52
N ASP A 233 -24.42 12.36 27.32
CA ASP A 233 -24.81 11.64 28.54
C ASP A 233 -25.81 10.50 28.25
N ASN A 234 -25.30 9.27 28.27
CA ASN A 234 -25.95 7.98 28.03
C ASN A 234 -26.43 7.65 26.59
N ASN A 235 -26.07 6.44 26.18
CA ASN A 235 -26.67 5.66 25.07
C ASN A 235 -26.35 6.18 23.66
N THR A 236 -25.07 6.20 23.28
CA THR A 236 -24.62 6.56 21.94
C THR A 236 -24.32 5.34 21.05
N ILE A 237 -24.56 5.52 19.74
CA ILE A 237 -24.05 4.65 18.67
C ILE A 237 -22.96 5.47 17.97
N ILE A 238 -21.71 4.97 18.00
CA ILE A 238 -20.51 5.71 17.61
C ILE A 238 -19.92 5.04 16.36
N ILE A 239 -19.60 5.80 15.32
CA ILE A 239 -18.88 5.26 14.16
C ILE A 239 -17.41 4.99 14.55
N THR A 240 -16.90 3.83 14.17
CA THR A 240 -15.51 3.39 14.47
C THR A 240 -14.72 3.02 13.22
N SER A 241 -15.35 2.97 12.04
CA SER A 241 -14.67 3.10 10.76
C SER A 241 -14.26 4.57 10.51
N SER A 242 -13.43 4.81 9.48
CA SER A 242 -12.85 6.13 9.16
C SER A 242 -13.88 7.26 9.05
N ALA A 243 -13.47 8.49 9.37
CA ALA A 243 -14.36 9.65 9.32
C ALA A 243 -14.97 9.83 7.91
N GLY A 244 -16.30 9.92 7.82
CA GLY A 244 -17.03 9.99 6.56
C GLY A 244 -17.41 8.63 5.93
N SER A 245 -16.94 7.50 6.47
CA SER A 245 -17.32 6.17 5.98
C SER A 245 -18.81 5.84 6.12
N ASN A 246 -19.57 6.60 6.93
CA ASN A 246 -21.04 6.55 6.96
C ASN A 246 -21.73 7.43 5.89
N ALA A 247 -20.99 8.09 5.01
CA ALA A 247 -21.50 9.04 4.02
C ALA A 247 -20.79 8.86 2.67
N GLN A 248 -20.96 7.68 2.05
CA GLN A 248 -20.22 7.28 0.85
C GLN A 248 -20.94 7.65 -0.45
N VAL A 249 -20.15 7.84 -1.51
CA VAL A 249 -20.62 7.83 -2.90
C VAL A 249 -20.01 6.61 -3.58
N VAL A 250 -20.83 5.66 -4.01
CA VAL A 250 -20.40 4.34 -4.50
C VAL A 250 -21.14 4.02 -5.79
N CYS A 251 -20.51 3.30 -6.71
CA CYS A 251 -21.16 2.91 -7.96
C CYS A 251 -22.11 1.72 -7.78
N GLU A 252 -23.12 1.60 -8.64
CA GLU A 252 -23.81 0.31 -8.80
C GLU A 252 -22.84 -0.80 -9.24
N ASP A 253 -23.11 -2.03 -8.78
CA ASP A 253 -22.21 -3.20 -8.77
C ASP A 253 -20.91 -3.06 -7.94
N ALA A 254 -20.61 -1.91 -7.32
CA ALA A 254 -19.40 -1.74 -6.51
C ALA A 254 -19.62 -2.15 -5.05
N ALA A 255 -18.54 -2.59 -4.39
CA ALA A 255 -18.52 -2.80 -2.94
C ALA A 255 -18.54 -1.45 -2.21
N ILE A 256 -19.23 -1.37 -1.08
CA ILE A 256 -19.08 -0.24 -0.16
C ILE A 256 -17.83 -0.43 0.71
N ASP A 257 -17.23 0.66 1.17
CA ASP A 257 -16.26 0.58 2.26
C ASP A 257 -16.98 0.11 3.53
N GLN A 258 -16.34 -0.74 4.35
CA GLN A 258 -16.96 -1.31 5.54
C GLN A 258 -17.30 -0.22 6.57
N ILE A 259 -18.59 0.00 6.81
CA ILE A 259 -19.05 0.94 7.84
C ILE A 259 -19.17 0.18 9.17
N THR A 260 -18.44 0.64 10.17
CA THR A 260 -18.38 -0.01 11.49
C THR A 260 -18.89 0.95 12.56
N TYR A 261 -19.78 0.46 13.42
CA TYR A 261 -20.33 1.22 14.55
C TYR A 261 -20.20 0.45 15.86
N ALA A 262 -19.64 1.07 16.90
CA ALA A 262 -19.69 0.58 18.27
C ALA A 262 -20.92 1.13 19.02
N ILE A 263 -21.51 0.31 19.89
CA ILE A 263 -22.75 0.62 20.61
C ILE A 263 -22.49 0.57 22.11
N ASN A 264 -22.68 1.70 22.80
CA ASN A 264 -22.40 1.83 24.23
C ASN A 264 -23.61 1.45 25.12
N ILE A 265 -24.43 0.51 24.66
CA ILE A 265 -25.58 -0.10 25.37
C ILE A 265 -25.79 -1.55 24.93
N ASP A 266 -26.70 -2.24 25.60
CA ASP A 266 -27.24 -3.54 25.17
C ASP A 266 -27.78 -3.45 23.73
N PRO A 267 -27.19 -4.16 22.74
CA PRO A 267 -27.64 -4.15 21.35
C PRO A 267 -28.84 -5.10 21.11
N THR A 268 -29.40 -5.72 22.16
CA THR A 268 -30.53 -6.66 22.06
C THR A 268 -31.74 -6.01 21.39
N GLY A 269 -32.02 -6.45 20.16
CA GLY A 269 -33.13 -5.94 19.35
C GLY A 269 -32.77 -4.77 18.43
N LEU A 270 -31.48 -4.47 18.22
CA LEU A 270 -31.05 -3.55 17.16
C LEU A 270 -31.59 -3.98 15.80
N THR A 271 -32.02 -2.99 15.02
CA THR A 271 -32.25 -3.13 13.58
C THR A 271 -31.48 -2.06 12.81
N VAL A 272 -30.93 -2.40 11.65
CA VAL A 272 -30.57 -1.41 10.62
C VAL A 272 -31.62 -1.47 9.51
N SER A 273 -31.99 -0.32 8.98
CA SER A 273 -33.02 -0.19 7.94
C SER A 273 -32.65 0.91 6.95
N GLY A 274 -33.13 0.83 5.71
CA GLY A 274 -32.83 1.83 4.66
C GLY A 274 -31.48 1.62 3.94
N LEU A 275 -30.81 0.49 4.15
CA LEU A 275 -29.67 0.07 3.34
C LEU A 275 -30.12 -0.21 1.89
N PRO A 276 -29.25 0.03 0.87
CA PRO A 276 -29.48 -0.43 -0.49
C PRO A 276 -29.45 -1.97 -0.58
N ASN A 277 -30.02 -2.52 -1.66
CA ASN A 277 -30.00 -3.96 -1.87
C ASN A 277 -28.55 -4.46 -2.09
N GLY A 278 -28.26 -5.68 -1.62
CA GLY A 278 -26.90 -6.27 -1.64
C GLY A 278 -25.95 -5.76 -0.55
N VAL A 279 -26.32 -4.71 0.21
CA VAL A 279 -25.63 -4.29 1.44
C VAL A 279 -26.41 -4.81 2.65
N GLU A 280 -25.76 -5.65 3.45
CA GLU A 280 -26.31 -6.22 4.67
C GLU A 280 -25.61 -5.65 5.92
N TYR A 281 -26.04 -6.09 7.10
CA TYR A 281 -25.36 -5.80 8.35
C TYR A 281 -25.26 -7.03 9.25
N ASN A 282 -24.18 -7.11 10.01
CA ASN A 282 -23.95 -8.13 11.03
C ASN A 282 -23.64 -7.47 12.38
N ILE A 283 -24.00 -8.13 13.49
CA ILE A 283 -23.72 -7.67 14.85
C ILE A 283 -22.81 -8.68 15.53
N VAL A 284 -21.62 -8.24 15.98
CA VAL A 284 -20.67 -9.06 16.74
C VAL A 284 -20.40 -8.38 18.07
N GLY A 285 -20.96 -8.94 19.14
CA GLY A 285 -20.97 -8.28 20.46
C GLY A 285 -21.70 -6.94 20.38
N ASN A 286 -21.00 -5.86 20.74
CA ASN A 286 -21.50 -4.48 20.71
C ASN A 286 -21.13 -3.72 19.42
N ILE A 287 -20.59 -4.40 18.40
CA ILE A 287 -20.17 -3.77 17.14
C ILE A 287 -21.08 -4.21 15.99
N VAL A 288 -21.55 -3.25 15.21
CA VAL A 288 -22.28 -3.47 13.95
C VAL A 288 -21.35 -3.21 12.78
N TYR A 289 -21.28 -4.17 11.87
CA TYR A 289 -20.59 -4.06 10.59
C TYR A 289 -21.64 -3.99 9.48
N ILE A 290 -21.52 -3.01 8.60
CA ILE A 290 -22.35 -2.84 7.41
C ILE A 290 -21.42 -3.04 6.20
N THR A 291 -21.72 -4.05 5.38
CA THR A 291 -20.87 -4.51 4.27
C THR A 291 -21.70 -5.05 3.13
N GLY A 292 -21.12 -5.09 1.94
CA GLY A 292 -21.72 -5.73 0.77
C GLY A 292 -21.41 -5.00 -0.52
N THR A 293 -22.11 -5.41 -1.57
CA THR A 293 -22.00 -4.88 -2.93
C THR A 293 -23.35 -4.30 -3.33
N ILE A 294 -23.36 -3.15 -4.00
CA ILE A 294 -24.60 -2.49 -4.44
C ILE A 294 -25.28 -3.32 -5.54
N ASP A 295 -26.28 -4.12 -5.17
CA ASP A 295 -27.13 -4.94 -6.05
C ASP A 295 -28.41 -4.16 -6.42
N ILE A 296 -28.27 -2.96 -6.97
CA ILE A 296 -29.39 -2.16 -7.47
C ILE A 296 -28.98 -1.20 -8.61
N ASP A 297 -29.60 -1.42 -9.77
CA ASP A 297 -29.66 -0.50 -10.93
C ASP A 297 -30.41 0.79 -10.56
N VAL A 298 -29.77 1.95 -10.75
CA VAL A 298 -30.35 3.27 -10.53
C VAL A 298 -30.26 4.14 -11.79
N ALA A 299 -31.40 4.62 -12.30
CA ALA A 299 -31.42 5.47 -13.50
C ALA A 299 -30.82 6.90 -13.30
N SER A 300 -30.45 7.25 -12.07
CA SER A 300 -29.84 8.53 -11.67
C SER A 300 -29.21 8.39 -10.28
N GLN A 301 -28.30 9.30 -9.91
CA GLN A 301 -27.68 9.29 -8.58
C GLN A 301 -28.74 9.28 -7.47
N THR A 302 -28.73 8.22 -6.64
CA THR A 302 -29.84 7.87 -5.73
C THR A 302 -29.33 7.70 -4.31
N THR A 303 -29.93 8.44 -3.38
CA THR A 303 -29.50 8.51 -1.97
C THR A 303 -30.26 7.51 -1.09
N PHE A 304 -29.55 6.51 -0.55
CA PHE A 304 -30.05 5.57 0.45
C PHE A 304 -29.65 6.05 1.85
N ASN A 305 -30.59 6.70 2.54
CA ASN A 305 -30.43 7.07 3.94
C ASN A 305 -30.77 5.87 4.82
N TYR A 306 -29.76 5.24 5.41
CA TYR A 306 -29.95 4.15 6.34
C TYR A 306 -29.97 4.64 7.80
N THR A 307 -30.59 3.87 8.68
CA THR A 307 -30.73 4.17 10.11
C THR A 307 -30.54 2.91 10.94
N LEU A 308 -29.50 2.91 11.78
CA LEU A 308 -29.36 1.98 12.89
C LEU A 308 -30.32 2.42 14.00
N THR A 309 -31.01 1.48 14.62
CA THR A 309 -32.01 1.72 15.67
C THR A 309 -31.82 0.74 16.82
N VAL A 310 -31.49 1.22 18.02
CA VAL A 310 -31.46 0.41 19.25
C VAL A 310 -32.69 0.75 20.12
N PRO A 311 -33.57 -0.21 20.44
CA PRO A 311 -34.69 0.01 21.34
C PRO A 311 -34.24 0.15 22.81
N ASN A 312 -34.54 1.28 23.45
CA ASN A 312 -34.21 1.55 24.86
C ASN A 312 -35.46 1.94 25.66
N GLY A 313 -36.24 0.93 26.05
CA GLY A 313 -37.47 1.11 26.81
C GLY A 313 -38.57 1.77 25.97
N THR A 314 -38.85 3.06 26.20
CA THR A 314 -39.87 3.83 25.46
C THR A 314 -39.30 4.75 24.37
N ILE A 315 -37.97 4.79 24.24
CA ILE A 315 -37.25 5.67 23.31
C ILE A 315 -36.29 4.79 22.50
N ASN A 316 -36.19 5.02 21.19
CA ASN A 316 -35.17 4.38 20.38
C ASN A 316 -33.99 5.34 20.21
N ILE A 317 -32.77 4.84 20.36
CA ILE A 317 -31.57 5.55 19.93
C ILE A 317 -31.37 5.24 18.45
N VAL A 318 -31.00 6.25 17.67
CA VAL A 318 -30.73 6.11 16.25
C VAL A 318 -29.39 6.73 15.86
N ALA A 319 -28.72 6.10 14.92
CA ALA A 319 -27.63 6.70 14.15
C ALA A 319 -27.96 6.57 12.67
N GLN A 320 -27.60 7.58 11.88
CA GLN A 320 -27.91 7.64 10.46
C GLN A 320 -26.63 7.70 9.63
N GLY A 321 -26.77 7.24 8.39
CA GLY A 321 -25.75 7.36 7.36
C GLY A 321 -26.39 7.30 5.98
N THR A 322 -25.55 7.53 4.99
CA THR A 322 -25.94 7.83 3.62
C THR A 322 -25.06 7.01 2.68
N ILE A 323 -25.67 6.19 1.84
CA ILE A 323 -24.99 5.56 0.70
C ILE A 323 -25.61 6.18 -0.55
N ILE A 324 -24.84 7.00 -1.25
CA ILE A 324 -25.26 7.60 -2.52
C ILE A 324 -24.81 6.66 -3.63
N VAL A 325 -25.75 5.92 -4.21
CA VAL A 325 -25.47 5.09 -5.38
C VAL A 325 -25.39 5.99 -6.61
N SER A 326 -24.22 6.04 -7.22
CA SER A 326 -23.98 6.69 -8.49
C SER A 326 -24.22 5.70 -9.64
N PRO A 327 -24.97 6.10 -10.69
CA PRO A 327 -25.21 5.27 -11.86
C PRO A 327 -23.96 5.09 -12.69
N LYS A 328 -23.86 3.92 -13.31
CA LYS A 328 -22.77 3.45 -14.15
C LYS A 328 -23.25 3.48 -15.60
N ALA A 329 -22.51 4.15 -16.47
CA ALA A 329 -22.85 4.16 -17.89
C ALA A 329 -22.58 2.76 -18.47
N SER A 330 -23.61 2.08 -18.98
CA SER A 330 -23.42 0.82 -19.71
C SER A 330 -23.22 1.10 -21.20
N LEU A 331 -22.47 0.23 -21.88
CA LEU A 331 -22.24 0.28 -23.30
C LEU A 331 -22.30 -1.14 -23.86
N GLU A 332 -23.38 -1.50 -24.54
CA GLU A 332 -23.59 -2.84 -25.12
C GLU A 332 -23.64 -2.77 -26.65
N VAL A 333 -23.08 -3.77 -27.34
CA VAL A 333 -23.16 -3.90 -28.80
C VAL A 333 -24.46 -4.61 -29.19
N VAL A 334 -25.47 -3.85 -29.60
CA VAL A 334 -26.79 -4.36 -30.00
C VAL A 334 -26.72 -5.15 -31.30
N SER A 335 -25.89 -4.72 -32.24
CA SER A 335 -25.74 -5.39 -33.55
C SER A 335 -24.48 -4.94 -34.30
N GLY A 336 -23.84 -5.88 -35.00
CA GLY A 336 -22.68 -5.62 -35.85
C GLY A 336 -21.36 -5.85 -35.12
N GLU A 337 -20.37 -6.38 -35.84
CA GLU A 337 -19.10 -6.79 -35.24
C GLU A 337 -18.18 -5.59 -34.96
N LEU A 338 -17.64 -5.53 -33.73
CA LEU A 338 -16.63 -4.57 -33.30
C LEU A 338 -15.36 -4.64 -34.15
N ASN A 339 -14.94 -5.87 -34.45
CA ASN A 339 -13.81 -6.18 -35.30
C ASN A 339 -14.34 -6.74 -36.60
N GLN A 340 -14.31 -5.94 -37.67
CA GLN A 340 -14.84 -6.35 -38.97
C GLN A 340 -13.90 -6.04 -40.12
N ASN A 341 -13.84 -7.00 -41.04
CA ASN A 341 -13.05 -6.91 -42.25
C ASN A 341 -13.98 -6.43 -43.38
N SER A 342 -13.68 -5.26 -43.96
CA SER A 342 -14.48 -4.69 -45.04
C SER A 342 -13.63 -4.36 -46.26
N CYS A 343 -14.28 -4.35 -47.41
CA CYS A 343 -13.68 -4.17 -48.72
C CYS A 343 -13.42 -2.68 -48.98
N ILE A 344 -12.20 -2.31 -49.41
CA ILE A 344 -11.87 -0.91 -49.71
C ILE A 344 -12.78 -0.37 -50.82
N GLY A 345 -13.63 0.60 -50.45
CA GLY A 345 -14.64 1.20 -51.34
C GLY A 345 -16.07 0.68 -51.15
N GLU A 346 -16.29 -0.33 -50.31
CA GLU A 346 -17.63 -0.79 -49.91
C GLU A 346 -18.03 -0.23 -48.53
N ALA A 347 -19.32 -0.33 -48.19
CA ALA A 347 -19.82 0.08 -46.88
C ALA A 347 -19.41 -0.92 -45.80
N ILE A 348 -19.10 -0.42 -44.59
CA ILE A 348 -18.96 -1.29 -43.41
C ILE A 348 -20.34 -1.80 -42.98
N THR A 349 -20.39 -2.93 -42.28
CA THR A 349 -21.64 -3.36 -41.62
C THR A 349 -21.87 -2.44 -40.42
N PRO A 350 -23.02 -1.74 -40.31
CA PRO A 350 -23.24 -0.80 -39.23
C PRO A 350 -23.11 -1.46 -37.85
N ILE A 351 -22.23 -0.90 -37.01
CA ILE A 351 -22.08 -1.29 -35.61
C ILE A 351 -23.00 -0.38 -34.80
N THR A 352 -23.91 -0.95 -34.03
CA THR A 352 -24.86 -0.20 -33.21
C THR A 352 -24.70 -0.57 -31.75
N PHE A 353 -24.49 0.45 -30.93
CA PHE A 353 -24.34 0.36 -29.48
C PHE A 353 -25.59 0.94 -28.80
N GLN A 354 -25.98 0.33 -27.70
CA GLN A 354 -26.90 0.93 -26.73
C GLN A 354 -26.05 1.52 -25.60
N ILE A 355 -26.42 2.73 -25.17
CA ILE A 355 -25.85 3.44 -24.03
C ILE A 355 -26.99 3.68 -23.05
N ASP A 356 -26.95 3.00 -21.90
CA ASP A 356 -27.90 3.24 -20.82
C ASP A 356 -27.18 3.84 -19.59
N GLY A 357 -27.94 4.56 -18.77
CA GLY A 357 -27.42 5.50 -17.76
C GLY A 357 -27.93 6.94 -17.96
N PRO A 358 -27.62 7.87 -17.05
CA PRO A 358 -28.15 9.23 -17.08
C PRO A 358 -27.52 10.08 -18.19
N ALA A 359 -28.36 10.61 -19.09
CA ALA A 359 -27.96 11.46 -20.21
C ALA A 359 -26.85 10.81 -21.08
N PRO A 360 -27.20 9.80 -21.90
CA PRO A 360 -26.23 9.05 -22.71
C PRO A 360 -25.46 9.97 -23.65
N ASN A 361 -24.17 10.12 -23.37
CA ASN A 361 -23.20 10.80 -24.21
C ASN A 361 -22.04 9.83 -24.46
N ALA A 362 -21.61 9.70 -25.70
CA ALA A 362 -20.43 8.92 -26.06
C ALA A 362 -19.67 9.61 -27.20
N THR A 363 -18.36 9.48 -27.16
CA THR A 363 -17.46 9.96 -28.22
C THR A 363 -16.85 8.77 -28.95
N VAL A 364 -16.54 8.95 -30.24
CA VAL A 364 -15.89 7.92 -31.05
C VAL A 364 -14.65 8.50 -31.72
N THR A 365 -13.52 7.83 -31.54
CA THR A 365 -12.22 8.22 -32.12
C THR A 365 -11.64 7.07 -32.96
N GLY A 366 -10.65 7.35 -33.82
CA GLY A 366 -9.91 6.32 -34.57
C GLY A 366 -10.56 5.77 -35.85
N LEU A 367 -11.75 6.25 -36.24
CA LEU A 367 -12.44 5.82 -37.46
C LEU A 367 -11.70 6.20 -38.77
N PRO A 368 -11.81 5.39 -39.84
CA PRO A 368 -11.32 5.73 -41.17
C PRO A 368 -12.16 6.83 -41.84
N PRO A 369 -11.59 7.66 -42.73
CA PRO A 369 -12.34 8.73 -43.39
C PRO A 369 -13.54 8.19 -44.18
N GLY A 370 -14.73 8.79 -44.01
CA GLY A 370 -15.98 8.36 -44.66
C GLY A 370 -16.75 7.26 -43.90
N VAL A 371 -16.23 6.76 -42.79
CA VAL A 371 -17.01 6.10 -41.74
C VAL A 371 -17.23 7.10 -40.61
N GLU A 372 -18.48 7.25 -40.18
CA GLU A 372 -18.90 8.24 -39.18
C GLU A 372 -19.71 7.57 -38.06
N ALA A 373 -19.71 8.18 -36.88
CA ALA A 373 -20.52 7.75 -35.74
C ALA A 373 -21.64 8.76 -35.48
N ILE A 374 -22.88 8.26 -35.33
CA ILE A 374 -24.07 9.09 -35.11
C ILE A 374 -24.81 8.60 -33.87
N LEU A 375 -24.96 9.49 -32.89
CA LEU A 375 -25.74 9.26 -31.66
C LEU A 375 -27.19 9.75 -31.87
N SER A 376 -28.18 8.92 -31.54
CA SER A 376 -29.60 9.26 -31.64
C SER A 376 -30.38 8.71 -30.45
N GLY A 377 -30.56 9.55 -29.42
CA GLY A 377 -31.04 9.10 -28.11
C GLY A 377 -29.97 8.21 -27.45
N ASN A 378 -30.39 7.10 -26.86
CA ASN A 378 -29.51 6.10 -26.23
C ASN A 378 -28.70 5.27 -27.25
N THR A 379 -28.97 5.38 -28.54
CA THR A 379 -28.41 4.47 -29.55
C THR A 379 -27.36 5.16 -30.42
N LEU A 380 -26.14 4.60 -30.45
CA LEU A 380 -25.01 5.09 -31.23
C LEU A 380 -24.72 4.13 -32.39
N THR A 381 -24.73 4.62 -33.64
CA THR A 381 -24.41 3.80 -34.82
C THR A 381 -23.16 4.31 -35.53
N ILE A 382 -22.15 3.44 -35.66
CA ILE A 382 -20.98 3.62 -36.52
C ILE A 382 -21.30 3.02 -37.90
N SER A 383 -21.25 3.83 -38.96
CA SER A 383 -21.55 3.37 -40.32
C SER A 383 -20.92 4.26 -41.39
N GLY A 384 -20.86 3.77 -42.63
CA GLY A 384 -20.37 4.54 -43.77
C GLY A 384 -19.57 3.68 -44.75
N THR A 385 -18.85 4.35 -45.66
CA THR A 385 -17.98 3.74 -46.66
C THR A 385 -16.61 4.36 -46.51
N ALA A 386 -15.58 3.54 -46.32
CA ALA A 386 -14.23 4.06 -46.16
C ALA A 386 -13.73 4.69 -47.47
N THR A 387 -13.28 5.95 -47.42
CA THR A 387 -12.93 6.79 -48.56
C THR A 387 -11.51 7.38 -48.44
N GLY A 388 -10.97 7.82 -49.57
CA GLY A 388 -9.60 8.31 -49.66
C GLY A 388 -8.59 7.21 -49.97
N SER A 389 -7.30 7.53 -49.86
CA SER A 389 -6.19 6.65 -50.26
C SER A 389 -5.81 5.66 -49.14
N ILE A 390 -6.71 4.72 -48.85
CA ILE A 390 -6.51 3.66 -47.85
C ILE A 390 -5.72 2.50 -48.48
N ALA A 391 -4.80 1.90 -47.73
CA ALA A 391 -3.99 0.77 -48.20
C ALA A 391 -4.63 -0.58 -47.81
N SER A 392 -4.51 -1.60 -48.66
CA SER A 392 -5.00 -2.96 -48.34
C SER A 392 -4.34 -3.52 -47.07
N GLY A 393 -5.16 -4.01 -46.13
CA GLY A 393 -4.73 -4.48 -44.81
C GLY A 393 -4.56 -3.36 -43.77
N SER A 394 -5.08 -2.15 -44.04
CA SER A 394 -5.04 -1.04 -43.06
C SER A 394 -6.07 -1.28 -41.95
N ILE A 395 -5.59 -1.35 -40.71
CA ILE A 395 -6.43 -1.52 -39.52
C ILE A 395 -6.67 -0.14 -38.90
N TYR A 396 -7.94 0.22 -38.75
CA TYR A 396 -8.38 1.41 -38.03
C TYR A 396 -9.00 1.00 -36.70
N SER A 397 -8.17 1.00 -35.65
CA SER A 397 -8.63 0.81 -34.28
C SER A 397 -9.42 2.03 -33.83
N PHE A 398 -10.72 1.85 -33.57
CA PHE A 398 -11.59 2.89 -33.05
C PHE A 398 -11.92 2.63 -31.58
N LEU A 399 -12.14 3.70 -30.84
CA LEU A 399 -12.58 3.65 -29.44
C LEU A 399 -13.90 4.39 -29.32
N VAL A 400 -14.91 3.70 -28.80
CA VAL A 400 -16.16 4.29 -28.30
C VAL A 400 -16.01 4.44 -26.80
N GLU A 401 -16.19 5.66 -26.28
CA GLU A 401 -16.10 5.93 -24.85
C GLU A 401 -17.31 6.75 -24.39
N THR A 402 -18.03 6.27 -23.37
CA THR A 402 -19.10 7.04 -22.72
C THR A 402 -18.48 8.20 -21.95
N SER A 403 -18.97 9.44 -22.13
CA SER A 403 -18.55 10.57 -21.31
C SER A 403 -19.47 10.70 -20.09
N SER A 404 -19.20 9.90 -19.06
CA SER A 404 -19.92 9.91 -17.78
C SER A 404 -19.32 10.95 -16.83
N LEU A 405 -20.12 11.42 -15.86
CA LEU A 405 -19.69 12.29 -14.76
C LEU A 405 -19.71 11.57 -13.40
N SER A 406 -20.00 10.27 -13.37
CA SER A 406 -20.46 9.58 -12.15
C SER A 406 -19.60 8.40 -11.68
N CYS A 407 -19.18 7.50 -12.58
CA CYS A 407 -18.64 6.18 -12.20
C CYS A 407 -17.73 5.58 -13.28
N GLU A 408 -16.59 6.22 -13.53
CA GLU A 408 -15.68 5.95 -14.66
C GLU A 408 -16.34 6.14 -16.06
N ASN A 409 -15.52 6.05 -17.10
CA ASN A 409 -15.97 6.00 -18.50
C ASN A 409 -15.89 4.56 -18.98
N VAL A 410 -17.02 3.93 -19.33
CA VAL A 410 -16.98 2.64 -20.01
C VAL A 410 -16.59 2.87 -21.47
N SER A 411 -15.58 2.14 -21.93
CA SER A 411 -15.14 2.18 -23.31
C SER A 411 -15.11 0.80 -23.95
N ILE A 412 -15.48 0.75 -25.23
CA ILE A 412 -15.34 -0.43 -26.08
C ILE A 412 -14.49 -0.03 -27.29
N SER A 413 -13.42 -0.80 -27.51
CA SER A 413 -12.59 -0.69 -28.71
C SER A 413 -13.01 -1.71 -29.76
N GLY A 414 -12.81 -1.36 -31.01
CA GLY A 414 -12.98 -2.25 -32.16
C GLY A 414 -12.01 -1.89 -33.28
N ALA A 415 -11.97 -2.69 -34.33
CA ALA A 415 -11.01 -2.55 -35.41
C ALA A 415 -11.66 -2.76 -36.78
N LEU A 416 -11.64 -1.72 -37.61
CA LEU A 416 -12.06 -1.80 -39.01
C LEU A 416 -10.84 -2.19 -39.86
N THR A 417 -10.77 -3.46 -40.27
CA THR A 417 -9.69 -3.98 -41.12
C THR A 417 -10.06 -3.84 -42.59
N LEU A 418 -9.48 -2.86 -43.26
CA LEU A 418 -9.84 -2.50 -44.63
C LEU A 418 -8.91 -3.15 -45.64
N THR A 419 -9.44 -4.09 -46.43
CA THR A 419 -8.68 -4.94 -47.35
C THR A 419 -9.16 -4.79 -48.79
N ASP A 420 -8.26 -4.91 -49.77
CA ASP A 420 -8.59 -5.01 -51.18
C ASP A 420 -9.25 -6.38 -51.47
N CYS A 421 -10.57 -6.38 -51.62
CA CYS A 421 -11.36 -7.58 -51.93
C CYS A 421 -11.33 -7.92 -53.43
N SER A 422 -10.14 -8.05 -54.02
CA SER A 422 -9.92 -8.63 -55.35
C SER A 422 -10.09 -10.17 -55.36
N SER A 423 -11.13 -10.65 -54.66
CA SER A 423 -11.42 -12.02 -54.20
C SER A 423 -11.87 -13.02 -55.29
N CYS A 424 -11.25 -12.95 -56.47
CA CYS A 424 -11.45 -13.93 -57.53
C CYS A 424 -10.92 -15.32 -57.14
N TYR A 425 -9.73 -15.41 -56.57
CA TYR A 425 -9.07 -16.72 -56.39
C TYR A 425 -9.70 -17.54 -55.25
N PRO A 426 -10.17 -18.79 -55.53
CA PRO A 426 -10.60 -19.71 -54.50
C PRO A 426 -9.43 -20.16 -53.65
N SER A 427 -9.71 -20.45 -52.39
CA SER A 427 -8.82 -21.21 -51.50
C SER A 427 -9.54 -22.47 -51.02
N VAL A 428 -8.77 -23.52 -50.76
CA VAL A 428 -9.26 -24.81 -50.29
C VAL A 428 -8.20 -25.46 -49.39
N ASN A 429 -8.68 -26.20 -48.41
CA ASN A 429 -7.90 -26.97 -47.45
C ASN A 429 -8.69 -28.25 -47.16
N ALA A 430 -8.08 -29.42 -47.36
CA ALA A 430 -8.71 -30.72 -47.18
C ALA A 430 -8.72 -31.21 -45.72
N GLY A 431 -8.35 -30.35 -44.77
CA GLY A 431 -8.11 -30.73 -43.39
C GLY A 431 -6.70 -31.30 -43.21
N THR A 432 -6.31 -31.57 -41.97
CA THR A 432 -5.04 -32.22 -41.67
C THR A 432 -5.11 -33.72 -41.92
N ASP A 433 -3.98 -34.34 -42.31
CA ASP A 433 -3.78 -35.79 -42.21
C ASP A 433 -4.22 -36.30 -40.83
N ASN A 434 -4.96 -37.41 -40.79
CA ASN A 434 -5.56 -37.92 -39.56
C ASN A 434 -5.59 -39.46 -39.53
N THR A 435 -5.92 -40.05 -38.38
CA THR A 435 -6.05 -41.50 -38.18
C THR A 435 -7.39 -41.83 -37.53
N ILE A 436 -8.10 -42.86 -38.01
CA ILE A 436 -9.34 -43.36 -37.39
C ILE A 436 -9.32 -44.87 -37.17
N CYS A 437 -10.21 -45.35 -36.30
CA CYS A 437 -10.26 -46.74 -35.87
C CYS A 437 -11.00 -47.65 -36.86
N ALA A 438 -10.78 -48.96 -36.72
CA ALA A 438 -11.42 -50.00 -37.51
C ALA A 438 -12.96 -49.96 -37.43
N GLY A 439 -13.61 -49.46 -38.48
CA GLY A 439 -15.08 -49.42 -38.61
C GLY A 439 -15.73 -48.08 -38.26
N GLU A 440 -14.95 -47.07 -37.92
CA GLU A 440 -15.45 -45.70 -37.73
C GLU A 440 -15.72 -44.99 -39.07
N SER A 441 -16.61 -44.00 -39.03
CA SER A 441 -16.83 -43.05 -40.13
C SER A 441 -16.19 -41.72 -39.78
N TYR A 442 -15.22 -41.27 -40.58
CA TYR A 442 -14.50 -40.03 -40.33
C TYR A 442 -15.34 -38.83 -40.77
N VAL A 443 -15.73 -37.95 -39.84
CA VAL A 443 -16.15 -36.58 -40.17
C VAL A 443 -14.88 -35.81 -40.50
N ILE A 444 -14.80 -35.23 -41.70
CA ILE A 444 -13.66 -34.39 -42.06
C ILE A 444 -13.87 -33.03 -41.41
N GLU A 445 -13.15 -32.83 -40.32
CA GLU A 445 -13.12 -31.58 -39.56
C GLU A 445 -11.90 -30.75 -39.95
N ASN A 446 -11.95 -29.44 -39.73
CA ASN A 446 -10.94 -28.45 -40.12
C ASN A 446 -10.67 -28.31 -41.63
N SER A 447 -11.30 -29.10 -42.50
CA SER A 447 -11.38 -28.80 -43.93
C SER A 447 -12.19 -27.52 -44.19
N SER A 448 -11.75 -26.71 -45.14
CA SER A 448 -12.32 -25.39 -45.41
C SER A 448 -12.13 -24.97 -46.86
N ALA A 449 -12.98 -24.07 -47.34
CA ALA A 449 -12.84 -23.45 -48.65
C ALA A 449 -13.44 -22.04 -48.64
N ALA A 450 -12.93 -21.14 -49.46
CA ALA A 450 -13.45 -19.79 -49.63
C ALA A 450 -13.33 -19.30 -51.08
N ASN A 451 -14.07 -18.23 -51.42
CA ASN A 451 -14.07 -17.60 -52.75
C ASN A 451 -14.31 -18.60 -53.91
N TYR A 452 -15.26 -19.53 -53.81
CA TYR A 452 -15.56 -20.54 -54.84
C TYR A 452 -17.05 -20.56 -55.24
N THR A 453 -17.36 -21.20 -56.37
CA THR A 453 -18.72 -21.48 -56.88
C THR A 453 -19.07 -22.97 -56.88
N THR A 454 -18.05 -23.84 -56.90
CA THR A 454 -18.17 -25.29 -57.06
C THR A 454 -17.18 -25.97 -56.11
N LEU A 455 -17.62 -27.02 -55.39
CA LEU A 455 -16.81 -27.75 -54.40
C LEU A 455 -17.08 -29.25 -54.51
N VAL A 456 -16.04 -30.08 -54.57
CA VAL A 456 -16.17 -31.55 -54.75
C VAL A 456 -15.09 -32.34 -54.00
N TRP A 457 -15.53 -33.31 -53.21
CA TRP A 457 -14.71 -34.35 -52.58
C TRP A 457 -14.57 -35.61 -53.44
N THR A 458 -13.38 -36.21 -53.40
CA THR A 458 -13.05 -37.52 -53.99
C THR A 458 -12.13 -38.32 -53.07
N THR A 459 -12.01 -39.64 -53.30
CA THR A 459 -11.20 -40.57 -52.50
C THR A 459 -10.33 -41.45 -53.41
N SER A 460 -9.16 -41.87 -52.94
CA SER A 460 -8.38 -42.95 -53.55
C SER A 460 -8.88 -44.35 -53.16
N GLY A 461 -9.74 -44.45 -52.15
CA GLY A 461 -10.32 -45.69 -51.63
C GLY A 461 -11.58 -46.14 -52.37
N THR A 462 -12.32 -47.02 -51.71
CA THR A 462 -13.55 -47.67 -52.19
C THR A 462 -14.81 -47.26 -51.42
N GLY A 463 -14.63 -46.60 -50.27
CA GLY A 463 -15.69 -46.00 -49.46
C GLY A 463 -16.33 -44.76 -50.09
N THR A 464 -17.26 -44.15 -49.35
CA THR A 464 -18.16 -43.11 -49.87
C THR A 464 -18.33 -41.95 -48.89
N PHE A 465 -18.53 -40.74 -49.41
CA PHE A 465 -18.96 -39.58 -48.62
C PHE A 465 -20.50 -39.54 -48.52
N ASN A 466 -21.06 -38.95 -47.46
CA ASN A 466 -22.49 -38.64 -47.37
C ASN A 466 -22.93 -37.52 -48.34
N ASP A 467 -22.13 -36.44 -48.43
CA ASP A 467 -22.30 -35.36 -49.40
C ASP A 467 -20.93 -34.90 -49.89
N THR A 468 -20.63 -35.14 -51.16
CA THR A 468 -19.35 -34.75 -51.77
C THR A 468 -19.20 -33.23 -51.94
N THR A 469 -20.24 -32.43 -51.70
CA THR A 469 -20.23 -30.97 -51.89
C THR A 469 -20.18 -30.17 -50.59
N SER A 470 -20.15 -30.85 -49.43
CA SER A 470 -19.94 -30.23 -48.12
C SER A 470 -18.49 -29.79 -47.92
N THR A 471 -18.26 -28.69 -47.18
CA THR A 471 -16.93 -28.32 -46.66
C THR A 471 -16.47 -29.24 -45.53
N ALA A 472 -17.39 -29.98 -44.89
CA ALA A 472 -17.12 -30.98 -43.86
C ALA A 472 -18.03 -32.21 -44.10
N PRO A 473 -17.64 -33.14 -44.98
CA PRO A 473 -18.38 -34.38 -45.21
C PRO A 473 -18.04 -35.44 -44.16
N THR A 474 -18.86 -36.48 -44.09
CA THR A 474 -18.51 -37.72 -43.41
C THR A 474 -18.12 -38.76 -44.45
N TYR A 475 -16.91 -39.31 -44.34
CA TYR A 475 -16.43 -40.42 -45.14
C TYR A 475 -16.69 -41.75 -44.43
N PHE A 476 -17.17 -42.75 -45.18
CA PHE A 476 -17.48 -44.09 -44.72
C PHE A 476 -16.53 -45.08 -45.42
N PRO A 477 -15.44 -45.52 -44.78
CA PRO A 477 -14.50 -46.49 -45.35
C PRO A 477 -15.15 -47.86 -45.59
N THR A 478 -14.57 -48.66 -46.48
CA THR A 478 -14.85 -50.11 -46.52
C THR A 478 -13.70 -50.92 -45.93
N ASN A 479 -13.94 -52.21 -45.66
CA ASN A 479 -12.88 -53.15 -45.26
C ASN A 479 -11.69 -53.17 -46.23
N ALA A 480 -11.90 -52.92 -47.53
CA ALA A 480 -10.81 -52.87 -48.51
C ALA A 480 -9.95 -51.60 -48.39
N ASP A 481 -10.47 -50.54 -47.77
CA ASP A 481 -9.71 -49.33 -47.44
C ASP A 481 -8.86 -49.59 -46.19
N PHE A 482 -9.42 -50.27 -45.18
CA PHE A 482 -8.69 -50.69 -43.98
C PHE A 482 -7.58 -51.70 -44.31
N ASP A 483 -7.84 -52.69 -45.17
CA ASP A 483 -6.84 -53.63 -45.70
C ASP A 483 -5.68 -52.93 -46.47
N SER A 484 -5.85 -51.66 -46.86
CA SER A 484 -4.80 -50.84 -47.48
C SER A 484 -4.01 -49.95 -46.50
N GLY A 485 -4.44 -49.85 -45.24
CA GLY A 485 -3.79 -49.14 -44.14
C GLY A 485 -3.87 -47.60 -44.18
N SER A 486 -4.03 -47.00 -45.37
CA SER A 486 -4.33 -45.57 -45.51
C SER A 486 -4.93 -45.26 -46.88
N ILE A 487 -5.69 -44.17 -46.96
CA ILE A 487 -6.30 -43.65 -48.19
C ILE A 487 -6.12 -42.13 -48.26
N THR A 488 -6.12 -41.56 -49.46
CA THR A 488 -6.09 -40.10 -49.67
C THR A 488 -7.49 -39.60 -49.98
N LEU A 489 -7.92 -38.55 -49.28
CA LEU A 489 -9.15 -37.81 -49.55
C LEU A 489 -8.78 -36.44 -50.14
N THR A 490 -9.48 -36.02 -51.19
CA THR A 490 -9.11 -34.86 -52.02
C THR A 490 -10.30 -33.92 -52.17
N LEU A 491 -10.11 -32.64 -51.88
CA LEU A 491 -11.10 -31.58 -52.04
C LEU A 491 -10.70 -30.63 -53.17
N SER A 492 -11.57 -30.42 -54.16
CA SER A 492 -11.42 -29.37 -55.19
C SER A 492 -12.41 -28.24 -54.94
N ALA A 493 -11.95 -26.99 -55.10
CA ALA A 493 -12.76 -25.78 -55.11
C ALA A 493 -12.50 -24.96 -56.39
N GLU A 494 -13.56 -24.63 -57.12
CA GLU A 494 -13.53 -23.85 -58.37
C GLU A 494 -14.35 -22.56 -58.23
N ASN A 495 -13.81 -21.41 -58.64
CA ASN A 495 -14.55 -20.16 -58.78
C ASN A 495 -14.75 -19.77 -60.26
N THR A 496 -16.01 -19.78 -60.69
CA THR A 496 -16.43 -19.34 -62.03
C THR A 496 -16.86 -17.86 -62.08
N SER A 497 -16.87 -17.15 -60.95
CA SER A 497 -17.21 -15.71 -60.86
C SER A 497 -16.12 -14.79 -61.42
N CYS A 498 -14.92 -15.34 -61.64
CA CYS A 498 -13.77 -14.66 -62.24
C CYS A 498 -13.92 -14.43 -63.76
N THR A 499 -13.05 -13.57 -64.32
CA THR A 499 -12.91 -13.41 -65.78
C THR A 499 -12.28 -14.62 -66.48
N GLN A 500 -11.67 -15.55 -65.73
CA GLN A 500 -11.37 -16.93 -66.12
C GLN A 500 -11.60 -17.84 -64.91
N PRO A 501 -12.28 -19.00 -65.04
CA PRO A 501 -12.44 -19.94 -63.93
C PRO A 501 -11.10 -20.30 -63.30
N GLN A 502 -11.05 -20.30 -61.97
CA GLN A 502 -9.89 -20.72 -61.18
C GLN A 502 -10.28 -21.99 -60.42
N GLU A 503 -9.42 -23.01 -60.41
CA GLU A 503 -9.59 -24.23 -59.61
C GLU A 503 -8.35 -24.42 -58.73
N VAL A 504 -8.56 -24.77 -57.47
CA VAL A 504 -7.51 -25.20 -56.53
C VAL A 504 -7.95 -26.52 -55.91
N VAL A 505 -6.98 -27.41 -55.67
CA VAL A 505 -7.21 -28.70 -55.02
C VAL A 505 -6.29 -28.84 -53.81
N ASP A 506 -6.74 -29.55 -52.79
CA ASP A 506 -5.94 -29.97 -51.65
C ASP A 506 -6.25 -31.41 -51.24
N THR A 507 -5.36 -32.05 -50.48
CA THR A 507 -5.42 -33.48 -50.13
C THR A 507 -5.02 -33.76 -48.69
N MET A 508 -5.79 -34.60 -48.00
CA MET A 508 -5.40 -35.18 -46.72
C MET A 508 -5.21 -36.70 -46.82
N LEU A 509 -4.31 -37.26 -46.00
CA LEU A 509 -4.15 -38.69 -45.79
C LEU A 509 -4.97 -39.14 -44.58
N LEU A 510 -5.89 -40.08 -44.78
CA LEU A 510 -6.60 -40.77 -43.70
C LEU A 510 -5.95 -42.13 -43.48
N THR A 511 -5.25 -42.28 -42.36
CA THR A 511 -4.66 -43.55 -41.91
C THR A 511 -5.73 -44.37 -41.17
N LEU A 512 -5.68 -45.68 -41.34
CA LEU A 512 -6.67 -46.62 -40.82
C LEU A 512 -5.93 -47.63 -39.92
N SER A 513 -6.18 -47.55 -38.60
CA SER A 513 -5.40 -48.26 -37.57
C SER A 513 -6.32 -48.85 -36.49
N ASP A 514 -5.80 -49.76 -35.69
CA ASP A 514 -6.40 -50.10 -34.39
C ASP A 514 -5.83 -49.14 -33.33
N CYS A 515 -6.69 -48.40 -32.62
CA CYS A 515 -6.30 -47.35 -31.68
C CYS A 515 -7.14 -47.41 -30.40
N THR A 516 -6.54 -47.79 -29.26
CA THR A 516 -7.11 -47.61 -27.91
C THR A 516 -5.99 -47.55 -26.86
N THR A 517 -5.89 -46.44 -26.15
CA THR A 517 -5.11 -46.28 -24.91
C THR A 517 -5.91 -45.43 -23.91
N ILE A 518 -5.79 -45.75 -22.63
CA ILE A 518 -6.39 -45.01 -21.51
C ILE A 518 -5.30 -44.98 -20.45
N ASP A 519 -4.93 -43.80 -19.97
CA ASP A 519 -3.92 -43.62 -18.94
C ASP A 519 -4.56 -43.05 -17.67
N VAL A 520 -4.07 -43.49 -16.51
CA VAL A 520 -4.65 -43.15 -15.21
C VAL A 520 -3.51 -42.85 -14.24
N THR A 521 -3.48 -41.62 -13.71
CA THR A 521 -2.37 -41.10 -12.91
C THR A 521 -2.84 -40.84 -11.47
N LEU A 522 -2.13 -41.40 -10.49
CA LEU A 522 -2.46 -41.23 -9.07
C LEU A 522 -1.87 -39.94 -8.51
N ILE A 523 -2.69 -39.09 -7.89
CA ILE A 523 -2.26 -37.88 -7.18
C ILE A 523 -2.24 -38.17 -5.69
N ASN A 524 -1.07 -38.01 -5.07
CA ASN A 524 -0.85 -38.34 -3.67
C ASN A 524 -1.34 -37.24 -2.71
N ASN A 525 -2.02 -37.65 -1.63
CA ASN A 525 -2.12 -36.93 -0.36
C ASN A 525 -2.51 -35.43 -0.45
N MET A 526 -3.68 -35.13 -1.01
CA MET A 526 -4.15 -33.74 -1.15
C MET A 526 -4.65 -33.16 0.19
N ARG A 527 -5.18 -34.02 1.08
CA ARG A 527 -5.44 -33.70 2.50
C ARG A 527 -5.23 -34.91 3.39
N CYS A 528 -4.73 -34.66 4.60
CA CYS A 528 -4.53 -35.66 5.64
C CYS A 528 -5.14 -35.16 6.96
N THR A 529 -6.43 -35.44 7.18
CA THR A 529 -7.22 -34.96 8.32
C THR A 529 -7.06 -35.87 9.53
N LEU A 530 -6.12 -35.51 10.41
CA LEU A 530 -5.59 -36.32 11.53
C LEU A 530 -6.56 -36.60 12.71
N PHE A 531 -7.83 -36.92 12.46
CA PHE A 531 -8.82 -37.31 13.49
C PHE A 531 -9.69 -38.52 13.14
N ALA A 532 -9.44 -39.19 12.01
CA ALA A 532 -10.05 -40.47 11.65
C ALA A 532 -9.03 -41.39 10.95
N TYR A 533 -9.40 -42.65 10.69
CA TYR A 533 -8.56 -43.66 10.04
C TYR A 533 -8.50 -43.49 8.51
N ASN A 534 -8.44 -42.24 8.05
CA ASN A 534 -8.89 -41.82 6.73
C ASN A 534 -7.77 -41.06 6.00
N VAL A 535 -7.52 -41.38 4.74
CA VAL A 535 -6.56 -40.67 3.88
C VAL A 535 -7.21 -40.37 2.53
N GLU A 536 -7.05 -39.14 2.04
CA GLU A 536 -7.69 -38.63 0.82
C GLU A 536 -6.71 -38.65 -0.36
N PHE A 537 -7.08 -39.38 -1.42
CA PHE A 537 -6.30 -39.52 -2.65
C PHE A 537 -7.05 -38.91 -3.83
N GLY A 538 -6.32 -38.20 -4.68
CA GLY A 538 -6.80 -37.79 -6.00
C GLY A 538 -6.36 -38.79 -7.07
N ALA A 539 -7.10 -38.91 -8.17
CA ALA A 539 -6.55 -39.52 -9.38
C ALA A 539 -7.10 -38.81 -10.62
N THR A 540 -6.24 -38.61 -11.61
CA THR A 540 -6.56 -38.00 -12.90
C THR A 540 -6.65 -39.08 -13.96
N ILE A 541 -7.69 -39.04 -14.78
CA ILE A 541 -7.85 -39.95 -15.92
C ILE A 541 -7.61 -39.16 -17.20
N GLU A 542 -6.70 -39.63 -18.05
CA GLU A 542 -6.43 -39.05 -19.37
C GLU A 542 -6.89 -40.02 -20.45
N THR A 543 -7.73 -39.53 -21.37
CA THR A 543 -8.27 -40.31 -22.50
C THR A 543 -8.34 -39.46 -23.75
N ASP A 544 -7.86 -39.98 -24.87
CA ASP A 544 -7.95 -39.32 -26.18
C ASP A 544 -9.36 -39.38 -26.82
N ASN A 545 -10.36 -39.89 -26.05
CA ASN A 545 -11.72 -40.29 -26.47
C ASN A 545 -11.73 -41.50 -27.45
N ILE A 546 -12.80 -42.32 -27.59
CA ILE A 546 -14.11 -42.35 -26.94
C ILE A 546 -14.33 -43.75 -26.32
N GLN A 547 -14.25 -43.91 -25.00
CA GLN A 547 -14.92 -45.00 -24.27
C GLN A 547 -15.63 -44.43 -23.04
N GLU A 548 -16.93 -44.69 -22.89
CA GLU A 548 -17.64 -44.34 -21.66
C GLU A 548 -17.06 -45.12 -20.47
N ILE A 549 -16.79 -44.43 -19.37
CA ILE A 549 -16.33 -45.04 -18.12
C ILE A 549 -17.55 -45.48 -17.31
N GLN A 550 -17.63 -46.79 -17.03
CA GLN A 550 -18.69 -47.41 -16.22
C GLN A 550 -18.49 -47.12 -14.73
N THR A 551 -17.22 -47.16 -14.28
CA THR A 551 -16.82 -46.97 -12.87
C THR A 551 -15.37 -46.50 -12.83
N ALA A 552 -15.05 -45.54 -11.96
CA ALA A 552 -13.68 -45.21 -11.56
C ALA A 552 -13.47 -45.59 -10.09
N GLY A 553 -12.24 -45.90 -9.68
CA GLY A 553 -11.97 -46.27 -8.30
C GLY A 553 -10.50 -46.35 -7.91
N LEU A 554 -10.26 -46.62 -6.64
CA LEU A 554 -8.97 -46.92 -6.03
C LEU A 554 -9.05 -48.34 -5.46
N CYS A 555 -7.99 -49.12 -5.66
CA CYS A 555 -7.78 -50.39 -4.98
C CYS A 555 -6.53 -50.32 -4.11
N TYR A 556 -6.56 -51.01 -2.96
CA TYR A 556 -5.42 -51.04 -2.03
C TYR A 556 -5.17 -52.41 -1.41
N ASN A 557 -3.90 -52.73 -1.16
CA ASN A 557 -3.48 -53.92 -0.42
C ASN A 557 -2.17 -53.69 0.35
N LEU A 558 -1.71 -54.70 1.09
CA LEU A 558 -0.50 -54.65 1.93
C LEU A 558 0.68 -55.46 1.33
N THR A 559 0.63 -55.74 0.02
CA THR A 559 1.50 -56.73 -0.64
C THR A 559 2.11 -56.27 -1.96
N GLY A 560 1.74 -55.09 -2.45
CA GLY A 560 2.16 -54.55 -3.74
C GLY A 560 1.17 -54.85 -4.87
N GLY A 561 1.08 -53.91 -5.81
CA GLY A 561 0.30 -54.04 -7.05
C GLY A 561 -1.18 -54.45 -6.86
N PRO A 562 -1.99 -53.67 -6.12
CA PRO A 562 -3.41 -53.99 -5.91
C PRO A 562 -4.22 -53.96 -7.20
N THR A 563 -5.39 -54.59 -7.13
CA THR A 563 -6.30 -54.90 -8.24
C THR A 563 -7.76 -54.69 -7.82
N THR A 564 -8.70 -54.72 -8.77
CA THR A 564 -10.15 -54.64 -8.47
C THR A 564 -10.70 -55.84 -7.67
N ALA A 565 -9.86 -56.82 -7.31
CA ALA A 565 -10.20 -57.91 -6.40
C ALA A 565 -9.76 -57.67 -4.93
N ASP A 566 -8.98 -56.61 -4.68
CA ASP A 566 -8.55 -56.18 -3.35
C ASP A 566 -9.61 -55.25 -2.70
N LEU A 567 -9.27 -54.59 -1.58
CA LEU A 567 -10.15 -53.59 -0.98
C LEU A 567 -10.24 -52.36 -1.88
N THR A 568 -11.47 -51.87 -2.10
CA THR A 568 -11.77 -50.84 -3.11
C THR A 568 -12.70 -49.75 -2.58
N VAL A 569 -12.47 -48.53 -3.05
CA VAL A 569 -13.41 -47.40 -2.98
C VAL A 569 -13.62 -46.94 -4.42
N SER A 570 -14.87 -46.64 -4.79
CA SER A 570 -15.23 -46.42 -6.20
C SER A 570 -16.42 -45.49 -6.35
N GLU A 571 -16.36 -44.63 -7.36
CA GLU A 571 -17.43 -43.74 -7.75
C GLU A 571 -18.22 -44.33 -8.93
N THR A 572 -19.56 -44.25 -8.86
CA THR A 572 -20.47 -44.79 -9.88
C THR A 572 -21.11 -43.66 -10.69
N ASN A 573 -20.35 -43.18 -11.68
CA ASN A 573 -20.78 -42.16 -12.64
C ASN A 573 -21.91 -42.69 -13.54
N THR A 574 -23.15 -42.45 -13.12
CA THR A 574 -24.37 -43.06 -13.71
C THR A 574 -25.32 -42.03 -14.35
N SER A 575 -24.90 -40.78 -14.50
CA SER A 575 -25.70 -39.69 -15.06
C SER A 575 -24.93 -38.85 -16.08
N THR A 576 -25.22 -39.11 -17.37
CA THR A 576 -24.86 -38.32 -18.56
C THR A 576 -23.38 -37.97 -18.73
N GLY A 577 -22.73 -38.55 -19.75
CA GLY A 577 -21.29 -38.42 -19.99
C GLY A 577 -20.80 -36.97 -20.05
N TRP A 578 -19.68 -36.72 -19.37
CA TRP A 578 -18.96 -35.46 -19.44
C TRP A 578 -18.12 -35.38 -20.71
N TRP A 579 -18.13 -34.20 -21.33
CA TRP A 579 -16.97 -33.66 -22.03
C TRP A 579 -16.40 -32.57 -21.13
N ALA A 580 -15.12 -32.65 -20.79
CA ALA A 580 -14.41 -31.64 -20.03
C ALA A 580 -13.03 -31.47 -20.66
N ASP A 581 -12.70 -30.25 -21.09
CA ASP A 581 -11.41 -29.90 -21.69
C ASP A 581 -10.25 -29.87 -20.67
N THR A 582 -10.51 -30.33 -19.45
CA THR A 582 -9.56 -30.62 -18.37
C THR A 582 -9.77 -32.06 -17.93
N PRO A 583 -8.73 -32.91 -17.84
CA PRO A 583 -8.90 -34.32 -17.49
C PRO A 583 -9.51 -34.46 -16.10
N PRO A 584 -10.52 -35.34 -15.90
CA PRO A 584 -11.24 -35.43 -14.64
C PRO A 584 -10.33 -35.96 -13.53
N THR A 585 -10.02 -35.07 -12.57
CA THR A 585 -9.48 -35.44 -11.27
C THR A 585 -10.62 -35.73 -10.32
N PHE A 586 -10.65 -36.92 -9.74
CA PHE A 586 -11.63 -37.33 -8.73
C PHE A 586 -10.94 -37.55 -7.37
N GLU A 587 -11.61 -37.16 -6.28
CA GLU A 587 -11.11 -37.25 -4.90
C GLU A 587 -11.85 -38.37 -4.16
N MET A 588 -11.14 -39.23 -3.42
CA MET A 588 -11.77 -40.27 -2.59
C MET A 588 -11.05 -40.54 -1.28
N GLU A 589 -11.85 -40.73 -0.24
CA GLU A 589 -11.42 -41.03 1.13
C GLU A 589 -11.28 -42.55 1.35
N LEU A 590 -10.06 -43.03 1.58
CA LEU A 590 -9.80 -44.41 2.02
C LEU A 590 -9.94 -44.50 3.55
N THR A 591 -11.08 -44.99 4.03
CA THR A 591 -11.39 -45.07 5.48
C THR A 591 -11.01 -46.42 6.10
N GLY A 592 -10.56 -46.42 7.35
CA GLY A 592 -10.30 -47.62 8.15
C GLY A 592 -8.90 -48.25 7.93
N LEU A 593 -7.92 -47.45 7.54
CA LEU A 593 -6.59 -47.92 7.16
C LEU A 593 -5.72 -48.39 8.36
N PRO A 594 -4.89 -49.43 8.20
CA PRO A 594 -3.97 -49.90 9.23
C PRO A 594 -2.67 -49.08 9.24
N LEU A 595 -2.42 -48.34 10.31
CA LEU A 595 -1.31 -47.37 10.41
C LEU A 595 0.10 -48.00 10.51
N ASP A 596 0.21 -49.27 10.93
CA ASP A 596 1.49 -49.90 11.30
C ASP A 596 2.22 -50.61 10.13
N VAL A 597 1.71 -50.54 8.89
CA VAL A 597 2.18 -51.34 7.74
C VAL A 597 2.09 -50.57 6.41
N SER A 598 3.04 -50.79 5.50
CA SER A 598 3.01 -50.20 4.15
C SER A 598 1.71 -50.58 3.42
N LEU A 599 1.07 -49.55 2.87
CA LEU A 599 -0.18 -49.61 2.14
C LEU A 599 0.09 -49.26 0.67
N PHE A 600 -0.17 -50.20 -0.24
CA PHE A 600 -0.05 -49.95 -1.67
C PHE A 600 -1.41 -49.51 -2.21
N VAL A 601 -1.45 -48.37 -2.90
CA VAL A 601 -2.67 -47.76 -3.44
C VAL A 601 -2.52 -47.59 -4.95
N ARG A 602 -3.59 -47.83 -5.72
CA ARG A 602 -3.60 -47.77 -7.18
C ARG A 602 -4.98 -47.36 -7.72
N PRO A 603 -5.09 -46.46 -8.70
CA PRO A 603 -6.35 -46.13 -9.34
C PRO A 603 -6.67 -47.11 -10.47
N TYR A 604 -7.96 -47.28 -10.75
CA TYR A 604 -8.46 -48.10 -11.84
C TYR A 604 -9.69 -47.46 -12.50
N VAL A 605 -9.91 -47.84 -13.75
CA VAL A 605 -11.05 -47.47 -14.57
C VAL A 605 -11.66 -48.76 -15.15
N ILE A 606 -12.98 -48.86 -15.11
CA ILE A 606 -13.74 -49.91 -15.81
C ILE A 606 -14.53 -49.24 -16.93
N THR A 607 -14.33 -49.65 -18.17
CA THR A 607 -15.03 -49.10 -19.33
C THR A 607 -16.39 -49.79 -19.54
N ILE A 608 -17.28 -49.21 -20.36
CA ILE A 608 -18.55 -49.87 -20.74
C ILE A 608 -18.37 -51.21 -21.48
N ALA A 609 -17.17 -51.51 -22.00
CA ALA A 609 -16.83 -52.82 -22.55
C ALA A 609 -16.47 -53.87 -21.48
N ASN A 610 -16.52 -53.49 -20.18
CA ASN A 610 -16.01 -54.24 -19.03
C ASN A 610 -14.49 -54.50 -19.07
N GLU A 611 -13.73 -53.68 -19.81
CA GLU A 611 -12.27 -53.71 -19.76
C GLU A 611 -11.78 -52.92 -18.54
N VAL A 612 -10.74 -53.43 -17.86
CA VAL A 612 -10.20 -52.83 -16.63
C VAL A 612 -8.81 -52.28 -16.90
N VAL A 613 -8.68 -50.97 -16.79
CA VAL A 613 -7.43 -50.23 -16.93
C VAL A 613 -6.94 -49.83 -15.54
N TYR A 614 -5.63 -49.85 -15.32
CA TYR A 614 -5.02 -49.57 -14.02
C TYR A 614 -3.89 -48.56 -14.17
N GLY A 615 -3.88 -47.55 -13.31
CA GLY A 615 -2.83 -46.54 -13.27
C GLY A 615 -1.56 -46.97 -12.54
N ASP A 616 -0.75 -45.99 -12.17
CA ASP A 616 0.44 -46.21 -11.35
C ASP A 616 0.12 -46.60 -9.90
N THR A 617 1.02 -47.35 -9.27
CA THR A 617 0.90 -47.79 -7.87
C THR A 617 1.86 -47.02 -6.99
N ILE A 618 1.36 -46.40 -5.92
CA ILE A 618 2.18 -45.75 -4.89
C ILE A 618 2.25 -46.65 -3.65
N GLU A 619 3.44 -46.76 -3.04
CA GLU A 619 3.60 -47.29 -1.69
C GLU A 619 3.49 -46.15 -0.67
N VAL A 620 2.39 -46.13 0.06
CA VAL A 620 2.23 -45.32 1.27
C VAL A 620 2.92 -46.08 2.39
N VAL A 621 4.20 -45.79 2.60
CA VAL A 621 4.99 -46.36 3.70
C VAL A 621 4.39 -45.94 5.04
N ALA A 622 4.39 -46.85 6.02
CA ALA A 622 3.88 -46.60 7.38
C ALA A 622 4.55 -45.43 8.11
N ASN A 623 5.72 -44.98 7.62
CA ASN A 623 6.48 -43.84 8.11
C ASN A 623 6.77 -42.86 6.95
N ASP A 624 5.74 -42.22 6.38
CA ASP A 624 5.94 -41.19 5.34
C ASP A 624 6.58 -39.91 5.94
N PRO A 625 7.79 -39.49 5.52
CA PRO A 625 8.45 -38.30 6.04
C PRO A 625 7.78 -36.97 5.62
N ASN A 626 6.77 -37.01 4.73
CA ASN A 626 6.00 -35.84 4.31
C ASN A 626 4.80 -35.53 5.23
N LEU A 627 4.61 -36.30 6.30
CA LEU A 627 3.67 -35.94 7.37
C LEU A 627 4.19 -34.70 8.13
N ASN A 628 3.29 -33.76 8.44
CA ASN A 628 3.61 -32.62 9.30
C ASN A 628 4.14 -33.14 10.65
N HIS A 629 5.33 -32.66 11.05
CA HIS A 629 6.01 -33.16 12.23
C HIS A 629 5.38 -32.58 13.50
N ILE A 630 4.40 -33.31 14.03
CA ILE A 630 3.73 -33.02 15.30
C ILE A 630 4.56 -33.62 16.43
N PHE A 631 5.22 -32.76 17.21
CA PHE A 631 5.92 -33.14 18.42
C PHE A 631 4.96 -33.01 19.62
N ASP A 632 4.44 -34.14 20.09
CA ASP A 632 3.72 -34.22 21.38
C ASP A 632 4.75 -34.25 22.51
N TYR A 633 5.06 -33.07 23.04
CA TYR A 633 6.21 -32.87 23.93
C TYR A 633 5.76 -32.73 25.39
N THR A 634 5.67 -33.87 26.08
CA THR A 634 5.16 -33.97 27.46
C THR A 634 6.21 -33.75 28.56
N GLU A 635 7.45 -33.39 28.22
CA GLU A 635 8.53 -33.10 29.17
C GLU A 635 8.97 -31.63 29.08
N THR A 636 9.48 -31.07 30.18
CA THR A 636 10.11 -29.74 30.17
C THR A 636 11.59 -29.89 29.80
N GLY A 637 11.96 -29.54 28.56
CA GLY A 637 13.30 -29.75 28.04
C GLY A 637 13.65 -28.85 26.85
N ASN A 638 14.95 -28.74 26.55
CA ASN A 638 15.46 -27.98 25.42
C ASN A 638 15.33 -28.80 24.13
N PHE A 639 14.87 -28.19 23.04
CA PHE A 639 14.78 -28.84 21.73
C PHE A 639 16.02 -28.54 20.86
N GLN A 640 16.55 -29.56 20.19
CA GLN A 640 17.66 -29.47 19.25
C GLN A 640 17.25 -30.18 17.95
N ILE A 641 17.25 -29.46 16.82
CA ILE A 641 16.79 -30.05 15.54
C ILE A 641 17.80 -31.01 14.92
N ASP A 642 19.07 -30.94 15.30
CA ASP A 642 20.10 -31.81 14.74
C ASP A 642 19.99 -33.28 15.22
N ASP A 643 19.13 -33.53 16.23
CA ASP A 643 18.67 -34.88 16.62
C ASP A 643 17.52 -35.41 15.73
N PHE A 644 16.93 -34.56 14.87
CA PHE A 644 15.75 -34.84 14.04
C PHE A 644 15.98 -34.46 12.54
N PRO A 645 16.52 -35.37 11.70
CA PRO A 645 16.79 -35.06 10.30
C PRO A 645 15.49 -34.92 9.47
N VAL A 646 15.20 -33.69 9.02
CA VAL A 646 14.02 -33.36 8.20
C VAL A 646 14.38 -33.38 6.71
N GLU A 647 14.14 -34.51 6.03
CA GLU A 647 14.60 -34.74 4.65
C GLU A 647 13.69 -34.18 3.54
N THR A 648 12.44 -33.79 3.82
CA THR A 648 11.51 -33.15 2.87
C THR A 648 10.81 -31.93 3.48
N THR A 649 10.12 -31.12 2.67
CA THR A 649 9.49 -29.85 3.13
C THR A 649 8.39 -30.08 4.14
N SER A 650 8.61 -29.67 5.40
CA SER A 650 7.68 -29.87 6.53
C SER A 650 7.28 -28.57 7.21
N GLU A 651 6.10 -28.58 7.83
CA GLU A 651 5.83 -27.76 9.01
C GLU A 651 6.16 -28.53 10.29
N ILE A 652 6.66 -27.82 11.31
CA ILE A 652 6.85 -28.36 12.65
C ILE A 652 5.77 -27.77 13.56
N THR A 653 5.04 -28.62 14.28
CA THR A 653 4.02 -28.19 15.25
C THR A 653 4.30 -28.84 16.60
N PHE A 654 4.50 -28.03 17.64
CA PHE A 654 4.70 -28.50 19.00
C PHE A 654 3.37 -28.51 19.75
N VAL A 655 2.79 -29.70 19.95
CA VAL A 655 1.56 -29.85 20.75
C VAL A 655 1.89 -30.17 22.20
N ASN A 656 1.01 -29.77 23.11
CA ASN A 656 1.09 -29.95 24.56
C ASN A 656 2.26 -29.25 25.30
N ILE A 657 3.16 -28.52 24.62
CA ILE A 657 4.17 -27.69 25.27
C ILE A 657 3.61 -26.31 25.67
N THR A 658 3.52 -26.04 26.97
CA THR A 658 3.07 -24.75 27.51
C THR A 658 4.22 -23.84 27.97
N ASN A 659 5.41 -24.40 28.21
CA ASN A 659 6.61 -23.66 28.64
C ASN A 659 7.82 -24.27 27.94
N LEU A 660 8.66 -23.47 27.26
CA LEU A 660 9.82 -23.93 26.50
C LEU A 660 11.11 -23.24 26.97
N SER A 661 12.00 -23.99 27.63
CA SER A 661 13.22 -23.46 28.22
C SER A 661 14.29 -23.08 27.20
N SER A 662 14.39 -23.78 26.06
CA SER A 662 15.29 -23.39 24.97
C SER A 662 14.96 -24.03 23.64
N LEU A 663 14.99 -23.20 22.59
CA LEU A 663 15.10 -23.57 21.18
C LEU A 663 16.23 -22.76 20.55
N SER A 664 17.29 -23.41 20.06
CA SER A 664 18.41 -22.72 19.39
C SER A 664 18.84 -23.46 18.14
N TRP A 665 18.79 -22.76 17.00
CA TRP A 665 19.25 -23.18 15.69
C TRP A 665 20.28 -22.17 15.17
N THR A 666 21.56 -22.48 15.39
CA THR A 666 22.67 -21.62 14.98
C THR A 666 23.59 -22.33 14.01
N SER A 667 24.05 -21.60 13.00
CA SER A 667 25.03 -22.08 12.03
C SER A 667 26.15 -21.07 11.82
N SER A 668 27.33 -21.54 11.40
CA SER A 668 28.48 -20.71 11.03
C SER A 668 28.41 -20.14 9.60
N GLY A 669 27.35 -20.48 8.85
CA GLY A 669 27.04 -19.97 7.51
C GLY A 669 25.59 -20.29 7.14
N PRO A 670 25.08 -19.83 5.98
CA PRO A 670 23.69 -20.05 5.60
C PRO A 670 23.34 -21.54 5.52
N MET A 671 22.36 -21.96 6.31
CA MET A 671 21.71 -23.26 6.20
C MET A 671 20.34 -23.10 5.56
N SER A 672 19.99 -24.04 4.69
CA SER A 672 18.62 -24.35 4.30
C SER A 672 18.35 -25.79 4.71
N ARG A 673 17.62 -25.95 5.81
CA ARG A 673 16.85 -27.16 6.14
C ARG A 673 15.58 -27.19 5.27
N ASN A 674 14.66 -28.10 5.56
CA ASN A 674 13.38 -28.18 4.84
C ASN A 674 12.18 -27.67 5.68
N ILE A 675 12.42 -26.93 6.77
CA ILE A 675 11.40 -26.51 7.74
C ILE A 675 10.87 -25.14 7.34
N VAL A 676 9.61 -25.06 6.90
CA VAL A 676 9.03 -23.81 6.34
C VAL A 676 8.25 -23.00 7.38
N ARG A 677 7.60 -23.67 8.35
CA ARG A 677 6.83 -23.05 9.43
C ARG A 677 7.09 -23.72 10.78
N ILE A 678 7.00 -22.95 11.86
CA ILE A 678 6.97 -23.45 13.24
C ILE A 678 5.70 -22.95 13.94
N ASN A 679 4.91 -23.89 14.46
CA ASN A 679 3.65 -23.63 15.14
C ASN A 679 3.73 -24.07 16.61
N PHE A 680 3.38 -23.15 17.51
CA PHE A 680 3.29 -23.36 18.97
C PHE A 680 1.86 -23.04 19.45
N PRO A 681 0.86 -23.89 19.14
CA PRO A 681 -0.55 -23.60 19.40
C PRO A 681 -0.94 -23.40 20.87
N VAL A 682 -0.11 -23.83 21.83
CA VAL A 682 -0.42 -23.82 23.29
C VAL A 682 0.74 -23.33 24.17
N LEU A 683 1.78 -22.72 23.59
CA LEU A 683 2.94 -22.20 24.34
C LEU A 683 2.60 -20.87 25.02
N ILE A 684 3.04 -20.69 26.27
CA ILE A 684 2.73 -19.54 27.14
C ILE A 684 4.02 -18.82 27.61
N ASP A 685 5.07 -19.57 27.98
CA ASP A 685 6.42 -19.03 28.26
C ASP A 685 7.48 -19.60 27.30
N LEU A 686 8.40 -18.73 26.87
CA LEU A 686 9.55 -19.06 26.04
C LEU A 686 10.83 -18.43 26.61
N SER A 687 11.61 -19.22 27.34
CA SER A 687 12.76 -18.68 28.07
C SER A 687 13.96 -18.38 27.17
N TYR A 688 14.16 -19.13 26.07
CA TYR A 688 15.25 -18.89 25.12
C TYR A 688 14.90 -19.36 23.70
N PHE A 689 15.02 -18.46 22.73
CA PHE A 689 14.79 -18.69 21.31
C PHE A 689 15.90 -18.01 20.50
N GLU A 690 16.65 -18.77 19.70
CA GLU A 690 17.76 -18.26 18.89
C GLU A 690 17.77 -18.92 17.51
N MET A 691 17.64 -18.13 16.44
CA MET A 691 17.68 -18.61 15.06
C MET A 691 18.64 -17.75 14.25
N ARG A 692 19.73 -18.36 13.76
CA ARG A 692 20.88 -17.63 13.21
C ARG A 692 21.46 -18.30 11.97
N ASN A 693 21.43 -17.59 10.85
CA ASN A 693 21.81 -18.07 9.51
C ASN A 693 20.92 -19.23 8.98
N GLU A 694 19.61 -19.17 9.25
CA GLU A 694 18.62 -20.19 8.85
C GLU A 694 17.66 -19.64 7.78
N PHE A 695 17.68 -20.23 6.59
CA PHE A 695 17.07 -19.70 5.35
C PHE A 695 15.95 -20.60 4.80
N SER A 696 15.29 -21.35 5.67
CA SER A 696 14.13 -22.21 5.34
C SER A 696 12.82 -21.64 5.86
N ILE A 697 12.89 -21.08 7.06
CA ILE A 697 11.75 -20.66 7.87
C ILE A 697 11.14 -19.40 7.28
N ARG A 698 9.82 -19.38 7.15
CA ARG A 698 9.06 -18.21 6.68
C ARG A 698 8.10 -17.66 7.73
N ARG A 699 7.57 -18.50 8.63
CA ARG A 699 6.59 -18.11 9.65
C ARG A 699 6.90 -18.77 10.98
N ILE A 700 6.90 -17.97 12.04
CA ILE A 700 6.94 -18.41 13.44
C ILE A 700 5.62 -17.98 14.09
N TYR A 701 4.86 -18.93 14.63
CA TYR A 701 3.49 -18.72 15.12
C TYR A 701 3.32 -19.28 16.54
N ALA A 702 3.17 -18.40 17.53
CA ALA A 702 2.86 -18.77 18.92
C ALA A 702 1.77 -17.83 19.50
N PRO A 703 0.50 -18.02 19.11
CA PRO A 703 -0.56 -17.03 19.36
C PRO A 703 -0.93 -16.85 20.83
N LEU A 704 -0.61 -17.83 21.70
CA LEU A 704 -0.89 -17.82 23.13
C LEU A 704 0.35 -17.52 24.00
N LEU A 705 1.48 -17.17 23.38
CA LEU A 705 2.71 -16.85 24.08
C LEU A 705 2.53 -15.53 24.84
N GLU A 706 2.55 -15.56 26.17
CA GLU A 706 2.41 -14.36 27.02
C GLU A 706 3.78 -13.76 27.40
N THR A 707 4.81 -14.59 27.57
CA THR A 707 6.13 -14.17 28.05
C THR A 707 7.27 -14.74 27.21
N ILE A 708 8.26 -13.91 26.91
CA ILE A 708 9.53 -14.33 26.30
C ILE A 708 10.71 -13.72 27.05
N THR A 709 11.74 -14.52 27.37
CA THR A 709 12.94 -13.99 28.06
C THR A 709 14.06 -13.66 27.07
N ARG A 710 14.40 -14.55 26.13
CA ARG A 710 15.40 -14.25 25.09
C ARG A 710 14.90 -14.67 23.72
N PHE A 711 14.85 -13.72 22.79
CA PHE A 711 14.54 -13.91 21.37
C PHE A 711 15.66 -13.35 20.50
N GLN A 712 16.18 -14.17 19.58
CA GLN A 712 17.13 -13.76 18.56
C GLN A 712 16.73 -14.34 17.21
N LEU A 713 16.54 -13.46 16.24
CA LEU A 713 16.25 -13.79 14.85
C LEU A 713 17.27 -13.03 13.99
N GLU A 714 18.39 -13.68 13.66
CA GLU A 714 19.53 -13.03 13.00
C GLU A 714 19.83 -13.68 11.64
N ASN A 715 19.77 -12.89 10.55
CA ASN A 715 20.10 -13.32 9.19
C ASN A 715 19.30 -14.56 8.75
N THR A 716 17.95 -14.42 8.72
CA THR A 716 17.02 -15.50 8.33
C THR A 716 16.13 -15.13 7.14
N SER A 717 15.46 -16.12 6.56
CA SER A 717 14.40 -15.96 5.54
C SER A 717 13.00 -15.68 6.11
N THR A 718 12.90 -15.43 7.42
CA THR A 718 11.59 -15.28 8.10
C THR A 718 10.84 -14.08 7.54
N ILE A 719 9.59 -14.29 7.17
CA ILE A 719 8.68 -13.29 6.60
C ILE A 719 7.85 -12.63 7.70
N GLU A 720 7.50 -13.37 8.74
CA GLU A 720 6.59 -12.90 9.80
C GLU A 720 6.81 -13.65 11.11
N VAL A 721 6.60 -12.93 12.22
CA VAL A 721 6.58 -13.47 13.58
C VAL A 721 5.25 -13.07 14.22
N ILE A 722 4.47 -14.06 14.66
CA ILE A 722 3.12 -13.86 15.22
C ILE A 722 3.09 -14.36 16.65
N PHE A 723 3.08 -13.42 17.61
CA PHE A 723 2.94 -13.69 19.04
C PHE A 723 1.80 -12.81 19.61
N SER A 724 0.58 -13.03 19.11
CA SER A 724 -0.57 -12.13 19.29
C SER A 724 -1.05 -11.90 20.74
N SER A 725 -0.53 -12.69 21.71
CA SER A 725 -0.79 -12.54 23.15
C SER A 725 0.45 -12.12 23.96
N LEU A 726 1.57 -11.79 23.31
CA LEU A 726 2.84 -11.49 23.98
C LEU A 726 2.72 -10.19 24.76
N LYS A 727 3.01 -10.25 26.06
CA LYS A 727 2.94 -9.12 27.01
C LYS A 727 4.31 -8.70 27.51
N TYR A 728 5.22 -9.65 27.74
CA TYR A 728 6.45 -9.41 28.49
C TYR A 728 7.69 -9.91 27.75
N ILE A 729 8.65 -8.99 27.51
CA ILE A 729 9.98 -9.28 26.97
C ILE A 729 11.00 -9.07 28.10
N ASN A 730 11.54 -10.13 28.68
CA ASN A 730 12.25 -10.10 29.98
C ASN A 730 13.80 -10.18 29.90
N SER A 731 14.39 -9.99 28.72
CA SER A 731 15.83 -9.78 28.54
C SER A 731 16.13 -9.37 27.08
N THR A 732 16.68 -10.28 26.27
CA THR A 732 17.25 -9.94 24.97
C THR A 732 16.22 -10.12 23.87
N PHE A 733 16.01 -9.10 23.05
CA PHE A 733 15.11 -9.20 21.90
C PHE A 733 15.77 -8.59 20.68
N ARG A 734 16.30 -9.43 19.79
CA ARG A 734 17.08 -8.99 18.62
C ARG A 734 16.52 -9.57 17.34
N ILE A 735 16.19 -8.71 16.39
CA ILE A 735 15.71 -9.05 15.06
C ILE A 735 16.59 -8.30 14.07
N GLN A 736 17.59 -8.98 13.52
CA GLN A 736 18.66 -8.33 12.76
C GLN A 736 18.96 -9.00 11.41
N ASN A 737 19.10 -8.21 10.35
CA ASN A 737 19.49 -8.66 9.01
C ASN A 737 18.49 -9.62 8.32
N ASN A 738 17.20 -9.61 8.68
CA ASN A 738 16.21 -10.52 8.08
C ASN A 738 15.67 -9.93 6.79
N ALA A 739 16.29 -10.31 5.66
CA ALA A 739 16.05 -9.73 4.34
C ALA A 739 14.63 -9.93 3.77
N GLN A 740 13.79 -10.76 4.41
CA GLN A 740 12.42 -11.06 3.96
C GLN A 740 11.33 -10.69 4.98
N LEU A 741 11.69 -10.17 6.16
CA LEU A 741 10.76 -9.89 7.24
C LEU A 741 9.85 -8.70 6.90
N LEU A 742 8.53 -8.91 6.97
CA LEU A 742 7.49 -7.92 6.67
C LEU A 742 6.76 -7.42 7.92
N SER A 743 6.59 -8.27 8.95
CA SER A 743 5.68 -8.01 10.07
C SER A 743 6.11 -8.67 11.40
N LEU A 744 5.74 -8.01 12.51
CA LEU A 744 5.98 -8.39 13.91
C LEU A 744 4.69 -8.17 14.73
N ASP A 745 3.79 -9.16 14.75
CA ASP A 745 2.47 -9.08 15.38
C ASP A 745 2.56 -9.32 16.91
N PHE A 746 2.80 -8.24 17.66
CA PHE A 746 2.85 -8.20 19.14
C PHE A 746 1.86 -7.16 19.74
N PRO A 747 0.56 -7.19 19.40
CA PRO A 747 -0.41 -6.13 19.73
C PRO A 747 -0.76 -6.03 21.23
N GLN A 748 -0.34 -7.00 22.05
CA GLN A 748 -0.57 -7.03 23.50
C GLN A 748 0.70 -6.75 24.32
N LEU A 749 1.79 -6.32 23.68
CA LEU A 749 3.07 -6.10 24.37
C LEU A 749 2.92 -4.98 25.40
N GLU A 750 3.05 -5.30 26.69
CA GLU A 750 2.85 -4.38 27.82
C GLU A 750 4.18 -3.79 28.31
N LEU A 751 5.25 -4.61 28.42
CA LEU A 751 6.52 -4.23 29.05
C LEU A 751 7.72 -4.91 28.36
N ILE A 752 8.78 -4.12 28.18
CA ILE A 752 10.12 -4.59 27.82
C ILE A 752 11.04 -4.37 29.03
N ASP A 753 11.52 -5.44 29.64
CA ASP A 753 12.59 -5.46 30.65
C ASP A 753 13.86 -6.07 30.01
N HIS A 754 14.75 -5.22 29.51
CA HIS A 754 15.97 -5.64 28.82
C HIS A 754 17.24 -5.51 29.69
N MET A 755 17.10 -5.75 31.00
CA MET A 755 18.15 -5.60 32.03
C MET A 755 19.48 -6.37 31.83
N ASN A 756 19.66 -7.14 30.76
CA ASN A 756 20.83 -8.00 30.51
C ASN A 756 21.42 -7.93 29.08
N ASP A 757 20.75 -7.28 28.11
CA ASP A 757 21.24 -7.14 26.72
C ASP A 757 20.43 -6.05 25.98
N ASN A 758 20.88 -5.58 24.81
CA ASN A 758 20.10 -4.64 24.00
C ASN A 758 18.84 -5.30 23.41
N LEU A 759 17.78 -4.49 23.26
CA LEU A 759 16.72 -4.74 22.28
C LEU A 759 17.12 -4.07 20.96
N SER A 760 17.06 -4.81 19.85
CA SER A 760 17.34 -4.23 18.54
C SER A 760 16.52 -4.81 17.38
N ILE A 761 16.01 -3.92 16.54
CA ILE A 761 15.39 -4.23 15.24
C ILE A 761 16.24 -3.51 14.18
N ASP A 762 17.23 -4.21 13.63
CA ASP A 762 18.22 -3.61 12.72
C ASP A 762 18.32 -4.29 11.35
N ASN A 763 18.38 -3.52 10.27
CA ASN A 763 18.63 -4.02 8.91
C ASN A 763 17.59 -5.07 8.45
N ASN A 764 16.31 -4.88 8.76
CA ASN A 764 15.21 -5.70 8.22
C ASN A 764 14.54 -4.89 7.10
N PRO A 765 15.01 -4.98 5.84
CA PRO A 765 14.75 -3.96 4.82
C PRO A 765 13.30 -3.89 4.35
N LEU A 766 12.47 -4.90 4.61
CA LEU A 766 11.07 -4.98 4.16
C LEU A 766 10.05 -4.89 5.30
N LEU A 767 10.48 -4.64 6.55
CA LEU A 767 9.59 -4.53 7.70
C LEU A 767 8.81 -3.22 7.60
N LEU A 768 7.48 -3.28 7.49
CA LEU A 768 6.65 -2.12 7.13
C LEU A 768 6.25 -1.22 8.31
N ALA A 769 5.99 -1.79 9.48
CA ALA A 769 5.49 -1.06 10.64
C ALA A 769 5.92 -1.69 11.97
N ILE A 770 5.91 -0.87 13.04
CA ILE A 770 6.01 -1.31 14.44
C ILE A 770 4.86 -0.64 15.20
N GLU A 771 3.85 -1.42 15.58
CA GLU A 771 2.57 -0.92 16.13
C GLU A 771 2.33 -1.58 17.50
N TRP A 772 3.05 -1.13 18.53
CA TRP A 772 2.99 -1.71 19.88
C TRP A 772 2.26 -0.76 20.84
N ASN A 773 1.06 -0.37 20.46
CA ASN A 773 0.21 0.61 21.15
C ASN A 773 -0.35 0.17 22.52
N GLN A 774 0.21 -0.88 23.14
CA GLN A 774 -0.03 -1.30 24.53
C GLN A 774 1.23 -1.27 25.39
N LEU A 775 2.41 -1.01 24.80
CA LEU A 775 3.69 -0.98 25.50
C LEU A 775 3.73 0.26 26.37
N THR A 776 3.79 0.12 27.70
CA THR A 776 3.81 1.26 28.62
C THR A 776 5.22 1.63 29.09
N ASP A 777 6.18 0.70 29.03
CA ASP A 777 7.39 0.82 29.85
C ASP A 777 8.59 0.03 29.24
N VAL A 778 9.78 0.63 29.24
CA VAL A 778 11.03 0.07 28.68
C VAL A 778 12.20 0.19 29.67
N LYS A 779 12.48 -0.92 30.39
CA LYS A 779 13.41 -1.00 31.54
C LYS A 779 14.76 -1.55 31.19
N THR A 780 15.80 -1.07 31.89
CA THR A 780 17.18 -1.48 31.62
C THR A 780 18.19 -1.11 32.70
N ASN A 781 19.36 -1.74 32.66
CA ASN A 781 20.54 -1.26 33.41
C ASN A 781 21.36 -0.27 32.57
N ASP A 782 22.32 0.40 33.20
CA ASP A 782 23.18 1.48 32.69
C ASP A 782 23.87 1.23 31.32
N ASN A 783 23.90 -0.01 30.80
CA ASN A 783 24.72 -0.40 29.65
C ASN A 783 23.95 -0.80 28.39
N TYR A 784 22.62 -0.86 28.42
CA TYR A 784 21.81 -1.34 27.29
C TYR A 784 20.80 -0.31 26.75
N SER A 785 20.22 -0.62 25.60
CA SER A 785 19.51 0.33 24.73
C SER A 785 18.37 -0.33 23.95
N PHE A 786 17.41 0.50 23.54
CA PHE A 786 16.35 0.21 22.57
C PHE A 786 16.71 0.81 21.20
N TYR A 787 16.80 -0.05 20.17
CA TYR A 787 17.33 0.31 18.85
C TYR A 787 16.37 -0.10 17.71
N ILE A 788 16.04 0.85 16.82
CA ILE A 788 15.36 0.58 15.54
C ILE A 788 16.15 1.26 14.41
N ASN A 789 16.99 0.52 13.67
CA ASN A 789 17.90 1.13 12.69
C ASN A 789 17.96 0.44 11.32
N ASN A 790 18.12 1.21 10.24
CA ASN A 790 18.35 0.71 8.88
C ASN A 790 17.25 -0.21 8.33
N ASN A 791 16.00 -0.09 8.80
CA ASN A 791 14.86 -0.83 8.26
C ASN A 791 14.30 -0.01 7.09
N ALA A 792 14.74 -0.34 5.88
CA ALA A 792 14.62 0.55 4.72
C ALA A 792 13.18 0.92 4.34
N SER A 793 12.26 -0.06 4.36
CA SER A 793 10.82 0.11 4.07
C SER A 793 9.93 0.23 5.32
N LEU A 794 10.49 0.59 6.48
CA LEU A 794 9.69 0.87 7.68
C LEU A 794 9.02 2.23 7.51
N GLU A 795 7.68 2.26 7.44
CA GLU A 795 6.87 3.44 7.11
C GLU A 795 6.37 4.19 8.37
N ARG A 796 6.06 3.47 9.46
CA ARG A 796 5.56 4.06 10.71
C ARG A 796 6.02 3.33 11.97
N ILE A 797 6.12 4.07 13.08
CA ILE A 797 6.34 3.55 14.43
C ILE A 797 5.30 4.17 15.36
N GLU A 798 4.44 3.33 15.95
CA GLU A 798 3.42 3.73 16.93
C GLU A 798 3.66 2.99 18.26
N LEU A 799 3.99 3.73 19.30
CA LEU A 799 4.17 3.23 20.67
C LEU A 799 3.29 4.06 21.63
N ASN A 800 2.02 4.25 21.28
CA ASN A 800 1.22 5.35 21.82
C ASN A 800 0.86 5.25 23.31
N ALA A 801 1.00 4.08 23.92
CA ALA A 801 0.83 3.87 25.36
C ALA A 801 2.12 4.02 26.18
N LEU A 802 3.28 4.22 25.55
CA LEU A 802 4.59 4.25 26.21
C LEU A 802 4.67 5.47 27.12
N GLU A 803 4.82 5.29 28.44
CA GLU A 803 4.92 6.36 29.43
C GLU A 803 6.38 6.68 29.79
N ASP A 804 7.24 5.66 29.93
CA ASP A 804 8.60 5.83 30.45
C ASP A 804 9.63 4.92 29.76
N VAL A 805 10.84 5.45 29.57
CA VAL A 805 11.99 4.70 29.05
C VAL A 805 13.20 4.91 29.95
N GLU A 806 13.57 3.91 30.74
CA GLU A 806 14.79 3.90 31.58
C GLU A 806 16.10 3.84 30.77
N SER A 807 16.00 3.86 29.43
CA SER A 807 17.02 3.43 28.47
C SER A 807 17.45 4.53 27.50
N ILE A 808 18.35 4.16 26.59
CA ILE A 808 18.57 4.86 25.32
C ILE A 808 17.44 4.46 24.37
N PHE A 809 16.74 5.43 23.80
CA PHE A 809 15.73 5.27 22.77
C PHE A 809 16.27 5.86 21.45
N GLN A 810 16.58 5.00 20.48
CA GLN A 810 17.17 5.44 19.21
C GLN A 810 16.46 4.84 17.99
N ILE A 811 16.03 5.73 17.08
CA ILE A 811 15.45 5.42 15.78
C ILE A 811 16.32 6.10 14.71
N ASN A 812 17.13 5.33 13.97
CA ASN A 812 18.11 5.91 13.04
C ASN A 812 18.26 5.22 11.67
N SER A 813 18.32 6.03 10.61
CA SER A 813 18.54 5.58 9.23
C SER A 813 17.45 4.66 8.65
N ASN A 814 16.19 4.83 9.08
CA ASN A 814 15.04 4.16 8.48
C ASN A 814 14.50 5.06 7.34
N SER A 815 14.88 4.76 6.10
CA SER A 815 14.78 5.71 4.98
C SER A 815 13.36 6.07 4.54
N SER A 816 12.40 5.15 4.70
CA SER A 816 10.99 5.35 4.33
C SER A 816 10.07 5.67 5.53
N LEU A 817 10.64 5.92 6.72
CA LEU A 817 9.86 6.15 7.93
C LEU A 817 9.22 7.53 7.89
N GLU A 818 7.90 7.61 7.68
CA GLU A 818 7.14 8.85 7.53
C GLU A 818 6.62 9.40 8.86
N THR A 819 6.24 8.53 9.81
CA THR A 819 5.65 8.93 11.10
C THR A 819 6.24 8.20 12.32
N ILE A 820 6.36 8.92 13.43
CA ILE A 820 6.64 8.38 14.76
C ILE A 820 5.63 8.97 15.75
N GLU A 821 4.90 8.10 16.45
CA GLU A 821 3.94 8.48 17.48
C GLU A 821 4.26 7.87 18.85
N LEU A 822 4.24 8.73 19.88
CA LEU A 822 4.67 8.46 21.25
C LEU A 822 3.71 9.18 22.24
N GLN A 823 2.39 9.04 22.03
CA GLN A 823 1.38 9.95 22.60
C GLN A 823 1.42 10.11 24.13
N GLN A 824 1.74 9.06 24.91
CA GLN A 824 1.82 9.12 26.37
C GLN A 824 3.24 9.30 26.95
N LEU A 825 4.28 9.39 26.11
CA LEU A 825 5.67 9.35 26.58
C LEU A 825 6.00 10.56 27.44
N VAL A 826 6.37 10.34 28.71
CA VAL A 826 6.67 11.40 29.70
C VAL A 826 8.17 11.58 29.89
N ASN A 827 8.95 10.49 30.02
CA ASN A 827 10.39 10.57 30.22
C ASN A 827 11.21 9.57 29.38
N VAL A 828 12.41 10.00 28.98
CA VAL A 828 13.45 9.12 28.42
C VAL A 828 14.74 9.35 29.20
N HIS A 829 15.05 8.47 30.14
CA HIS A 829 16.08 8.69 31.15
C HIS A 829 17.53 8.77 30.63
N ARG A 830 17.81 8.50 29.35
CA ARG A 830 19.17 8.64 28.79
C ARG A 830 19.22 9.46 27.51
N TRP A 831 19.10 8.82 26.36
CA TRP A 831 19.27 9.46 25.06
C TRP A 831 18.01 9.23 24.23
N PHE A 832 17.41 10.29 23.72
CA PHE A 832 16.33 10.27 22.74
C PHE A 832 16.89 10.75 21.40
N PHE A 833 17.22 9.81 20.51
CA PHE A 833 17.93 10.07 19.25
C PHE A 833 17.08 9.63 18.04
N ILE A 834 16.57 10.60 17.29
CA ILE A 834 15.76 10.39 16.07
C ILE A 834 16.54 10.96 14.88
N ASN A 835 17.28 10.12 14.16
CA ASN A 835 18.36 10.58 13.27
C ASN A 835 18.31 9.96 11.85
N ASN A 836 18.62 10.76 10.83
CA ASN A 836 18.77 10.33 9.43
C ASN A 836 17.57 9.51 8.87
N ASN A 837 16.34 9.74 9.36
CA ASN A 837 15.15 9.12 8.81
C ASN A 837 14.60 10.06 7.72
N ASP A 838 15.11 9.91 6.49
CA ASP A 838 15.00 10.95 5.45
C ASP A 838 13.55 11.33 5.10
N ALA A 839 12.64 10.35 5.05
CA ALA A 839 11.21 10.53 4.75
C ALA A 839 10.35 11.01 5.94
N LEU A 840 10.91 11.12 7.16
CA LEU A 840 10.12 11.41 8.37
C LEU A 840 9.48 12.79 8.26
N THR A 841 8.15 12.84 8.19
CA THR A 841 7.37 14.09 8.11
C THR A 841 6.87 14.54 9.48
N SER A 842 6.56 13.58 10.36
CA SER A 842 5.87 13.80 11.63
C SER A 842 6.50 13.02 12.78
N LEU A 843 6.87 13.72 13.84
CA LEU A 843 7.24 13.14 15.14
C LEU A 843 6.36 13.77 16.23
N THR A 844 5.59 12.94 16.93
CA THR A 844 4.69 13.41 18.01
C THR A 844 5.01 12.71 19.33
N ALA A 845 5.37 13.51 20.33
CA ALA A 845 5.52 13.09 21.73
C ALA A 845 4.98 14.20 22.65
N PRO A 846 3.68 14.54 22.58
CA PRO A 846 3.09 15.73 23.21
C PRO A 846 3.25 15.76 24.74
N GLN A 847 3.37 14.61 25.40
CA GLN A 847 3.56 14.50 26.85
C GLN A 847 5.04 14.51 27.30
N LEU A 848 6.01 14.49 26.38
CA LEU A 848 7.42 14.29 26.71
C LEU A 848 7.96 15.45 27.53
N PHE A 849 8.09 15.25 28.84
CA PHE A 849 8.43 16.26 29.81
C PHE A 849 9.94 16.36 30.06
N SER A 850 10.63 15.21 30.15
CA SER A 850 12.06 15.18 30.47
C SER A 850 12.90 14.14 29.72
N VAL A 851 14.15 14.50 29.41
CA VAL A 851 15.11 13.64 28.69
C VAL A 851 16.51 13.68 29.32
N GLY A 852 17.15 12.52 29.42
CA GLY A 852 18.39 12.31 30.16
C GLY A 852 18.20 12.17 31.68
N ASP A 853 19.28 11.80 32.36
CA ASP A 853 19.35 11.71 33.82
C ASP A 853 20.65 12.38 34.33
N TYR A 854 20.93 12.23 35.63
CA TYR A 854 22.09 12.86 36.28
C TYR A 854 23.39 12.04 36.26
N LEU A 855 23.41 10.88 35.59
CA LEU A 855 24.51 9.93 35.55
C LEU A 855 25.32 9.99 34.24
N PHE A 856 24.71 10.42 33.13
CA PHE A 856 25.33 10.37 31.79
C PHE A 856 25.70 11.76 31.23
N SER A 857 26.99 12.09 31.23
CA SER A 857 27.51 13.28 30.55
C SER A 857 27.57 13.08 29.03
N GLY A 858 26.64 13.67 28.27
CA GLY A 858 26.60 13.60 26.81
C GLY A 858 25.52 14.49 26.18
N THR A 859 25.19 14.23 24.92
CA THR A 859 23.92 14.68 24.31
C THR A 859 22.83 13.71 24.75
N SER A 860 21.71 14.21 25.28
CA SER A 860 20.56 13.40 25.70
C SER A 860 19.36 13.55 24.77
N PHE A 861 19.35 14.58 23.93
CA PHE A 861 18.33 14.79 22.92
C PHE A 861 18.99 15.14 21.60
N GLU A 862 18.75 14.33 20.56
CA GLU A 862 19.21 14.61 19.21
C GLU A 862 18.11 14.30 18.19
N ILE A 863 17.73 15.31 17.40
CA ILE A 863 16.95 15.14 16.17
C ILE A 863 17.81 15.66 15.03
N ASN A 864 18.47 14.76 14.30
CA ASN A 864 19.55 15.12 13.37
C ASN A 864 19.40 14.44 11.99
N GLY A 865 19.17 15.25 10.95
CA GLY A 865 19.20 14.79 9.56
C GLY A 865 17.90 14.17 9.04
N ASN A 866 16.76 14.42 9.68
CA ASN A 866 15.45 13.99 9.18
C ASN A 866 14.93 15.08 8.24
N VAL A 867 15.33 15.03 6.97
CA VAL A 867 15.24 16.19 6.07
C VAL A 867 13.81 16.64 5.76
N MET A 868 12.84 15.73 5.73
CA MET A 868 11.42 16.02 5.49
C MET A 868 10.62 16.43 6.74
N LEU A 869 11.24 16.40 7.94
CA LEU A 869 10.53 16.60 9.21
C LEU A 869 9.97 18.01 9.26
N SER A 870 8.66 18.14 9.37
CA SER A 870 7.93 19.41 9.32
C SER A 870 6.90 19.54 10.44
N ASN A 871 6.28 18.43 10.88
CA ASN A 871 5.48 18.38 12.09
C ASN A 871 6.31 17.81 13.26
N LEU A 872 6.45 18.59 14.33
CA LEU A 872 7.16 18.17 15.55
C LEU A 872 6.38 18.64 16.79
N ASP A 873 5.66 17.72 17.44
CA ASP A 873 5.00 18.02 18.72
C ASP A 873 5.84 17.52 19.90
N LEU A 874 6.41 18.49 20.62
CA LEU A 874 7.14 18.32 21.88
C LEU A 874 6.61 19.32 22.93
N SER A 875 5.31 19.64 22.87
CA SER A 875 4.68 20.75 23.60
C SER A 875 4.87 20.72 25.14
N SER A 876 4.93 19.53 25.75
CA SER A 876 5.17 19.38 27.20
C SER A 876 6.65 19.37 27.61
N ILE A 877 7.62 19.48 26.70
CA ILE A 877 9.04 19.35 27.06
C ILE A 877 9.52 20.50 27.93
N ARG A 878 10.18 20.19 29.05
CA ARG A 878 10.66 21.17 30.04
C ARG A 878 12.09 20.95 30.53
N LYS A 879 12.65 19.73 30.41
CA LYS A 879 13.96 19.39 31.02
C LYS A 879 14.79 18.49 30.12
N ALA A 880 16.02 18.90 29.81
CA ALA A 880 17.04 18.05 29.18
C ALA A 880 18.35 18.04 29.98
N TYR A 881 18.85 16.87 30.35
CA TYR A 881 20.11 16.70 31.08
C TYR A 881 21.22 16.29 30.10
N GLY A 882 22.10 17.22 29.75
CA GLY A 882 23.13 17.05 28.70
C GLY A 882 23.07 18.17 27.66
N ASN A 883 23.41 17.83 26.41
CA ASN A 883 23.16 18.71 25.25
C ASN A 883 21.77 18.43 24.64
N PHE A 884 21.15 19.47 24.11
CA PHE A 884 19.90 19.43 23.35
C PHE A 884 20.17 19.89 21.92
N VAL A 885 20.04 18.97 20.95
CA VAL A 885 20.53 19.16 19.57
C VAL A 885 19.41 18.88 18.57
N ILE A 886 19.12 19.85 17.70
CA ILE A 886 18.18 19.70 16.58
C ILE A 886 18.81 20.35 15.35
N VAL A 887 19.32 19.55 14.41
CA VAL A 887 20.10 20.05 13.27
C VAL A 887 19.80 19.27 11.99
N ASN A 888 20.07 19.87 10.83
CA ASN A 888 19.94 19.22 9.52
C ASN A 888 18.53 18.69 9.16
N ASN A 889 17.48 19.10 9.89
CA ASN A 889 16.08 18.83 9.54
C ASN A 889 15.57 20.04 8.73
N SER A 890 15.63 19.95 7.40
CA SER A 890 15.47 21.12 6.51
C SER A 890 14.05 21.67 6.44
N SER A 891 13.04 20.82 6.57
CA SER A 891 11.62 21.22 6.48
C SER A 891 11.01 21.70 7.81
N LEU A 892 11.80 21.74 8.89
CA LEU A 892 11.31 22.00 10.25
C LEU A 892 11.36 23.50 10.59
N ASP A 893 10.20 24.10 10.89
CA ASP A 893 10.17 25.41 11.54
C ASP A 893 10.55 25.29 13.03
N THR A 894 11.84 25.50 13.32
CA THR A 894 12.37 25.49 14.69
C THR A 894 12.03 26.76 15.49
N SER A 895 11.34 27.75 14.91
CA SER A 895 10.97 28.99 15.60
C SER A 895 9.69 28.87 16.44
N THR A 896 8.81 27.91 16.11
CA THR A 896 7.52 27.70 16.78
C THR A 896 7.41 26.38 17.56
N ALA A 897 8.26 25.39 17.25
CA ALA A 897 8.15 24.01 17.76
C ALA A 897 8.47 23.81 19.26
N PHE A 898 8.75 24.85 20.06
CA PHE A 898 9.22 24.71 21.45
C PHE A 898 8.57 25.67 22.45
N PRO A 899 8.23 25.20 23.67
CA PRO A 899 7.77 26.06 24.75
C PRO A 899 8.90 26.95 25.29
N CYS A 900 8.55 28.15 25.76
CA CYS A 900 9.45 29.13 26.36
C CYS A 900 9.96 28.74 27.77
N GLU A 901 10.02 27.43 28.07
CA GLU A 901 10.25 26.86 29.40
C GLU A 901 11.11 25.58 29.37
N LEU A 902 11.74 25.25 28.23
CA LEU A 902 12.62 24.08 28.10
C LEU A 902 14.04 24.37 28.62
N TYR A 903 14.32 23.90 29.84
CA TYR A 903 15.62 24.05 30.49
C TYR A 903 16.60 22.93 30.14
N VAL A 904 17.87 23.28 29.92
CA VAL A 904 18.93 22.34 29.48
C VAL A 904 20.17 22.46 30.39
N PHE A 905 20.69 21.35 30.92
CA PHE A 905 21.69 21.32 32.00
C PHE A 905 22.98 20.59 31.64
N TYR A 906 24.11 21.07 32.15
CA TYR A 906 25.36 20.33 32.01
C TYR A 906 25.45 19.16 33.02
N ASN A 907 25.93 18.00 32.54
CA ASN A 907 26.37 16.83 33.31
C ASN A 907 25.31 16.11 34.18
N ASP A 908 24.92 16.69 35.31
CA ASP A 908 24.17 16.02 36.39
C ASP A 908 23.09 16.92 37.04
N GLY A 909 22.92 18.12 36.48
CA GLY A 909 22.11 19.20 37.04
C GLY A 909 22.52 19.63 38.46
N PHE A 910 23.61 19.13 39.05
CA PHE A 910 24.20 19.71 40.28
C PHE A 910 25.06 20.92 39.95
N ASP A 911 25.61 20.98 38.73
CA ASP A 911 26.13 22.21 38.17
C ASP A 911 25.00 23.12 37.66
N CYS A 912 25.15 24.44 37.88
CA CYS A 912 24.22 25.47 37.41
C CYS A 912 24.62 26.06 36.06
N ASN A 913 25.66 25.52 35.42
CA ASN A 913 26.01 25.85 34.06
C ASN A 913 24.96 25.24 33.08
N PRO A 914 24.38 26.05 32.17
CA PRO A 914 23.45 25.53 31.17
C PRO A 914 24.16 24.53 30.23
N GLY A 915 23.43 23.49 29.84
CA GLY A 915 23.86 22.57 28.80
C GLY A 915 23.85 23.22 27.41
N ALA A 916 24.51 22.60 26.44
CA ALA A 916 24.57 23.16 25.09
C ALA A 916 23.24 22.95 24.36
N VAL A 917 22.57 24.06 24.01
CA VAL A 917 21.44 24.09 23.07
C VAL A 917 22.01 24.37 21.67
N ASN A 918 21.63 23.56 20.68
CA ASN A 918 22.03 23.72 19.30
C ASN A 918 20.85 23.40 18.37
N VAL A 919 20.10 24.44 17.99
CA VAL A 919 18.89 24.33 17.16
C VAL A 919 19.13 25.04 15.83
N GLY A 920 19.13 24.28 14.73
CA GLY A 920 19.34 24.78 13.38
C GLY A 920 18.27 25.78 12.95
N GLY A 921 18.64 26.73 12.09
CA GLY A 921 17.77 27.83 11.64
C GLY A 921 17.67 28.99 12.64
N ASN A 922 17.74 28.73 13.94
CA ASN A 922 17.63 29.73 14.99
C ASN A 922 18.96 30.49 15.19
N LEU A 923 19.20 31.50 14.34
CA LEU A 923 20.47 32.24 14.27
C LEU A 923 20.64 33.36 15.30
N ASP A 924 19.57 33.76 15.99
CA ASP A 924 19.61 34.76 17.06
C ASP A 924 19.56 34.05 18.43
N ASN A 925 20.54 34.33 19.30
CA ASN A 925 20.68 33.74 20.64
C ASN A 925 19.57 34.14 21.66
N ASN A 926 18.38 34.55 21.21
CA ASN A 926 17.22 34.86 22.04
C ASN A 926 16.51 33.56 22.47
N TYR A 927 17.21 32.73 23.23
CA TYR A 927 16.68 31.47 23.75
C TYR A 927 15.64 31.72 24.85
N CYS A 928 14.34 31.75 24.51
CA CYS A 928 13.26 31.74 25.49
C CYS A 928 13.33 30.52 26.43
N PHE A 929 13.91 29.41 25.96
CA PHE A 929 14.37 28.23 26.71
C PHE A 929 15.04 28.51 28.07
N GLN A 930 15.58 29.72 28.30
CA GLN A 930 16.21 30.10 29.58
C GLN A 930 15.72 31.47 30.12
N ASP A 931 14.61 32.02 29.63
CA ASP A 931 14.06 33.28 30.16
C ASP A 931 13.22 33.06 31.44
N LEU A 932 13.94 32.93 32.54
CA LEU A 932 13.40 32.75 33.89
C LEU A 932 12.58 33.94 34.42
N SER A 933 12.46 35.05 33.67
CA SER A 933 11.52 36.13 34.02
C SER A 933 10.06 35.79 33.70
N LEU A 934 9.81 34.72 32.94
CA LEU A 934 8.48 34.20 32.61
C LEU A 934 7.89 33.28 33.70
N ARG A 935 8.68 32.85 34.69
CA ARG A 935 8.26 31.92 35.75
C ARG A 935 7.60 32.64 36.92
N ASP A 936 6.43 32.16 37.33
CA ASP A 936 5.60 32.79 38.37
C ASP A 936 6.04 32.40 39.81
N ASP A 937 5.92 33.34 40.75
CA ASP A 937 6.08 33.12 42.19
C ASP A 937 4.91 32.30 42.78
N SER A 938 3.77 32.18 42.06
CA SER A 938 2.60 31.38 42.47
C SER A 938 2.87 29.87 42.59
N ASP A 939 3.99 29.40 42.02
CA ASP A 939 4.50 28.04 42.13
C ASP A 939 4.94 27.62 43.56
N LEU A 940 4.98 28.56 44.51
CA LEU A 940 5.30 28.31 45.92
C LEU A 940 4.29 28.99 46.85
N THR A 941 3.60 28.22 47.69
CA THR A 941 2.64 28.73 48.69
C THR A 941 3.15 28.51 50.11
N THR A 942 3.05 29.54 50.97
CA THR A 942 3.43 29.45 52.40
C THR A 942 2.35 28.75 53.22
N VAL A 943 2.74 27.75 54.01
CA VAL A 943 1.82 27.00 54.88
C VAL A 943 1.42 27.86 56.11
N PRO A 944 0.11 27.93 56.46
CA PRO A 944 -0.37 28.67 57.62
C PRO A 944 0.35 28.34 58.94
N ILE A 945 0.55 29.36 59.78
CA ILE A 945 1.32 29.22 61.01
C ILE A 945 0.58 28.37 62.06
N THR A 946 1.29 27.36 62.59
CA THR A 946 0.85 26.47 63.66
C THR A 946 1.85 26.51 64.83
N GLY A 947 1.64 25.69 65.87
CA GLY A 947 2.65 25.45 66.93
C GLY A 947 3.07 26.67 67.78
N ILE A 948 2.36 27.80 67.72
CA ILE A 948 2.82 29.09 68.27
C ILE A 948 3.05 29.02 69.79
N THR A 949 4.29 29.28 70.21
CA THR A 949 4.71 29.49 71.60
C THR A 949 5.25 30.91 71.78
N SER A 950 5.84 31.22 72.94
CA SER A 950 6.50 32.50 73.21
C SER A 950 7.93 32.59 72.64
N ILE A 951 8.48 31.48 72.10
CA ILE A 951 9.85 31.43 71.53
C ILE A 951 9.94 30.70 70.16
N SER A 952 8.86 30.07 69.70
CA SER A 952 8.82 29.26 68.47
C SER A 952 7.45 29.25 67.79
N ALA A 953 7.40 28.81 66.54
CA ALA A 953 6.18 28.46 65.80
C ALA A 953 6.51 27.41 64.71
N GLU A 954 5.51 26.93 63.99
CA GLU A 954 5.64 25.98 62.88
C GLU A 954 4.98 26.56 61.61
N SER A 955 5.53 26.25 60.43
CA SER A 955 5.05 26.68 59.10
C SER A 955 5.66 25.72 58.05
N GLY A 956 5.76 26.12 56.79
CA GLY A 956 6.23 25.27 55.69
C GLY A 956 5.98 25.88 54.31
N GLY A 957 6.23 25.11 53.27
CA GLY A 957 5.93 25.48 51.88
C GLY A 957 5.31 24.33 51.09
N VAL A 958 4.33 24.67 50.27
CA VAL A 958 3.74 23.80 49.24
C VAL A 958 4.26 24.26 47.88
N ILE A 959 4.79 23.31 47.10
CA ILE A 959 5.25 23.52 45.73
C ILE A 959 4.12 23.04 44.81
N THR A 960 3.59 23.94 43.98
CA THR A 960 2.37 23.70 43.19
C THR A 960 2.62 23.27 41.75
N SER A 961 3.86 23.36 41.25
CA SER A 961 4.24 22.82 39.93
C SER A 961 5.61 22.15 39.93
N ASN A 962 5.88 21.40 38.84
CA ASN A 962 7.17 20.76 38.59
C ASN A 962 8.20 21.71 37.93
N SER A 963 7.94 23.02 37.85
CA SER A 963 8.80 24.01 37.17
C SER A 963 10.18 24.14 37.80
N PHE A 964 10.28 23.97 39.13
CA PHE A 964 11.55 23.93 39.85
C PHE A 964 12.45 22.84 39.24
N VAL A 965 13.56 23.25 38.65
CA VAL A 965 14.39 22.26 37.93
C VAL A 965 15.29 21.49 38.88
N LYS A 966 15.89 22.19 39.86
CA LYS A 966 16.52 21.60 41.04
C LYS A 966 16.72 22.64 42.13
N MET A 967 16.05 22.49 43.27
CA MET A 967 16.31 23.35 44.42
C MET A 967 17.72 23.11 45.00
N GLN A 968 18.44 24.18 45.27
CA GLN A 968 19.66 24.19 46.08
C GLN A 968 19.32 24.17 47.57
N ALA A 969 18.29 24.91 47.97
CA ALA A 969 17.79 25.01 49.34
C ALA A 969 16.30 25.38 49.35
N LYS A 970 15.63 25.16 50.48
CA LYS A 970 14.26 25.62 50.76
C LYS A 970 14.05 25.83 52.25
N GLY A 971 13.03 26.58 52.63
CA GLY A 971 12.65 26.76 54.04
C GLY A 971 11.65 27.88 54.24
N VAL A 972 11.60 28.46 55.43
CA VAL A 972 10.83 29.68 55.70
C VAL A 972 11.76 30.78 56.18
N CYS A 973 11.52 32.02 55.73
CA CYS A 973 12.16 33.23 56.24
C CYS A 973 11.16 34.04 57.07
N TRP A 974 11.65 34.68 58.15
CA TRP A 974 10.83 35.47 59.06
C TRP A 974 11.55 36.70 59.61
N SER A 975 10.77 37.76 59.84
CA SER A 975 11.24 39.05 60.32
C SER A 975 10.15 39.78 61.10
N THR A 976 10.49 40.82 61.86
CA THR A 976 9.52 41.72 62.50
C THR A 976 9.09 42.87 61.57
N SER A 977 9.69 42.96 60.38
CA SER A 977 9.26 43.82 59.27
C SER A 977 8.55 42.99 58.19
N PRO A 978 7.60 43.57 57.42
CA PRO A 978 7.00 42.90 56.27
C PRO A 978 8.02 42.63 55.15
N ASN A 979 7.69 41.65 54.30
CA ASN A 979 8.49 41.10 53.21
C ASN A 979 9.83 40.50 53.67
N PRO A 980 9.83 39.49 54.56
CA PRO A 980 11.05 38.79 54.97
C PRO A 980 11.72 38.10 53.77
N THR A 981 13.04 38.00 53.83
CA THR A 981 13.90 37.40 52.79
C THR A 981 14.91 36.44 53.43
N ILE A 982 15.68 35.69 52.63
CA ILE A 982 16.80 34.89 53.19
C ILE A 982 17.97 35.75 53.75
N ALA A 983 17.88 37.09 53.68
CA ALA A 983 18.77 38.00 54.40
C ALA A 983 18.28 38.34 55.83
N ASP A 984 17.06 37.95 56.19
CA ASP A 984 16.51 38.02 57.55
C ASP A 984 16.87 36.74 58.35
N THR A 985 15.99 36.27 59.24
CA THR A 985 16.14 34.95 59.88
C THR A 985 15.47 33.91 59.00
N PHE A 986 16.10 32.75 58.76
CA PHE A 986 15.51 31.68 57.96
C PHE A 986 15.88 30.28 58.48
N SER A 987 15.15 29.28 57.99
CA SER A 987 15.40 27.84 58.19
C SER A 987 15.88 27.18 56.91
N GLU A 988 16.63 26.09 57.00
CA GLU A 988 17.03 25.29 55.83
C GLU A 988 16.48 23.86 55.96
N ASN A 989 15.71 23.44 54.95
CA ASN A 989 14.84 22.26 54.98
C ASN A 989 15.17 21.26 53.85
N GLY A 990 16.42 21.28 53.39
CA GLY A 990 16.94 20.42 52.31
C GLY A 990 16.74 20.99 50.91
N ASN A 991 16.88 20.13 49.90
CA ASN A 991 17.06 20.49 48.49
C ASN A 991 16.16 19.70 47.51
N TRP A 992 15.30 18.81 48.01
CA TRP A 992 14.37 18.03 47.18
C TRP A 992 13.11 18.82 46.80
N ASN A 993 12.72 18.79 45.52
CA ASN A 993 11.47 19.38 45.02
C ASN A 993 10.26 18.61 45.56
N ALA A 994 9.80 19.01 46.75
CA ALA A 994 8.67 18.43 47.46
C ALA A 994 8.21 19.40 48.56
N ASN A 995 6.94 19.29 48.94
CA ASN A 995 6.35 20.02 50.08
C ASN A 995 7.15 19.78 51.37
N TYR A 996 7.14 20.74 52.28
CA TYR A 996 7.98 20.71 53.48
C TYR A 996 7.39 21.49 54.64
N ASP A 997 7.55 20.95 55.85
CA ASP A 997 7.32 21.67 57.10
C ASP A 997 8.62 22.31 57.62
N SER A 998 8.50 23.34 58.45
CA SER A 998 9.63 24.01 59.10
C SER A 998 9.32 24.59 60.48
N PHE A 999 10.36 24.67 61.30
CA PHE A 999 10.35 25.25 62.64
C PHE A 999 10.90 26.68 62.63
N ILE A 1000 10.09 27.59 63.15
CA ILE A 1000 10.43 28.99 63.41
C ILE A 1000 10.88 29.09 64.88
N TYR A 1001 12.00 29.77 65.16
CA TYR A 1001 12.60 29.79 66.50
C TYR A 1001 13.29 31.13 66.82
N ASN A 1002 13.79 31.25 68.07
CA ASN A 1002 14.38 32.47 68.65
C ASN A 1002 13.43 33.68 68.64
N LEU A 1003 12.12 33.45 68.74
CA LEU A 1003 11.13 34.53 68.84
C LEU A 1003 11.21 35.25 70.19
N THR A 1004 10.94 36.54 70.21
CA THR A 1004 10.65 37.27 71.45
C THR A 1004 9.18 37.14 71.82
N PRO A 1005 8.80 36.97 73.11
CA PRO A 1005 7.39 36.88 73.52
C PRO A 1005 6.57 38.12 73.15
N ASN A 1006 5.28 37.95 72.90
CA ASN A 1006 4.33 39.02 72.55
C ASN A 1006 4.86 39.96 71.45
N THR A 1007 5.41 39.39 70.37
CA THR A 1007 5.99 40.12 69.24
C THR A 1007 5.40 39.62 67.93
N THR A 1008 5.02 40.54 67.04
CA THR A 1008 4.49 40.21 65.71
C THR A 1008 5.62 39.94 64.73
N TYR A 1009 5.48 38.86 63.96
CA TYR A 1009 6.40 38.42 62.91
C TYR A 1009 5.65 38.19 61.60
N TYR A 1010 6.35 38.43 60.50
CA TYR A 1010 5.95 38.12 59.13
C TYR A 1010 6.80 36.93 58.65
N VAL A 1011 6.21 36.06 57.84
CA VAL A 1011 6.79 34.78 57.38
C VAL A 1011 6.48 34.57 55.91
N ARG A 1012 7.46 34.07 55.15
CA ARG A 1012 7.29 33.55 53.78
C ARG A 1012 8.01 32.21 53.65
N ALA A 1013 7.42 31.27 52.92
CA ALA A 1013 8.16 30.14 52.36
C ALA A 1013 9.18 30.65 51.33
N TYR A 1014 10.31 29.97 51.18
CA TYR A 1014 11.27 30.23 50.12
C TYR A 1014 11.79 28.94 49.49
N ALA A 1015 12.09 29.02 48.20
CA ALA A 1015 12.82 28.00 47.45
C ALA A 1015 13.95 28.69 46.69
N GLN A 1016 15.17 28.16 46.81
CA GLN A 1016 16.33 28.60 46.06
C GLN A 1016 16.71 27.53 45.06
N ASP A 1017 16.97 27.89 43.82
CA ASP A 1017 17.55 27.02 42.79
C ASP A 1017 18.79 27.68 42.16
N CYS A 1018 19.25 27.19 41.01
CA CYS A 1018 20.39 27.74 40.29
C CYS A 1018 20.25 29.20 39.83
N ASN A 1019 19.02 29.73 39.78
CA ASN A 1019 18.70 30.99 39.11
C ASN A 1019 18.36 32.11 40.10
N GLY A 1020 17.84 31.78 41.28
CA GLY A 1020 17.43 32.77 42.26
C GLY A 1020 16.78 32.18 43.51
N VAL A 1021 16.12 33.07 44.27
CA VAL A 1021 15.34 32.74 45.47
C VAL A 1021 13.91 33.22 45.26
N TYR A 1022 13.00 32.27 45.18
CA TYR A 1022 11.56 32.41 44.98
C TYR A 1022 10.86 32.39 46.32
N TYR A 1023 9.74 33.10 46.47
CA TYR A 1023 9.13 33.32 47.77
C TYR A 1023 7.60 33.27 47.75
N GLY A 1024 7.01 32.38 48.54
CA GLY A 1024 5.56 32.27 48.64
C GLY A 1024 4.89 33.47 49.32
N ASN A 1025 3.56 33.45 49.36
CA ASN A 1025 2.73 34.50 49.97
C ASN A 1025 3.13 34.82 51.42
N GLU A 1026 3.00 36.09 51.83
CA GLU A 1026 3.25 36.48 53.22
C GLU A 1026 2.13 36.04 54.16
N ILE A 1027 2.52 35.57 55.35
CA ILE A 1027 1.63 35.29 56.48
C ILE A 1027 2.22 35.97 57.73
N SER A 1028 1.38 36.56 58.59
CA SER A 1028 1.81 37.16 59.85
C SER A 1028 1.18 36.49 61.07
N PHE A 1029 1.91 36.48 62.18
CA PHE A 1029 1.45 35.96 63.47
C PHE A 1029 2.07 36.74 64.62
N THR A 1030 1.59 36.51 65.86
CA THR A 1030 2.19 37.09 67.08
C THR A 1030 2.52 35.96 68.05
N SER A 1031 3.74 35.96 68.57
CA SER A 1031 4.20 34.99 69.57
C SER A 1031 3.44 35.10 70.89
N ALA A 1032 3.36 33.99 71.63
CA ALA A 1032 2.70 33.96 72.94
C ALA A 1032 3.46 34.77 74.02
N LEU A 1033 2.84 34.93 75.18
CA LEU A 1033 3.40 35.59 76.38
C LEU A 1033 4.33 34.67 77.19
#